data_AF-A0A445BSU2-F1
#
_entry.id   AF-A0A445BSU2-F1
#
_cell.length_a   1.000
_cell.length_b   1.000
_cell.length_c   1.000
_cell.angle_alpha   90.00
_cell.angle_beta   90.00
_cell.angle_gamma   90.00
#
_symmetry.space_group_name_H-M   'P 1'
#
loop_
_entity.id
_entity.type
_entity.pdbx_description
1 polymer ?
#
loop_
_entity_poly.entity_id
_entity_poly.type
_entity_poly.pdbx_seq_one_letter_code
_entity_poly.pdbx_strand_id
1 'polypeptide(L)'
;MSNTAGQIIKCRAAVAWEAGKPLVIEEVEVAPPKAGEVRLKILYTSLCHTDVYFWEAKGQTPLFPRIFGHEAGGIVESVGEGVTHLKPGDHALPVFTGECGECPHCKSEESNMCDLLRINTDRGVMIHDQESRFSIKGKPIYHFVGTSTFSEYTVVHAGCVAKINPEAPLDKVCVLSCGICTGLGATINVAKPKPGSSVAVFGLGAVGLAAAEGARISGASRIIGVDLVSSRFELAKKFGVNEFVNPKDHNKPVQEVIAEMTNGGVDRSVECTGSIQAMISAFECVHDGWGVAVLVGVPSKDDAFKTHPTNFLNERTLKGTFYGNYKPRTDLPNVVEKYMRGELELEKFITHTVPFSEINKAFDLMLKGESISEEIVPDRGRFSFREKEKEKNKNKREESAGVIREVLPDGSCKVALGSSGNGETITALPNEMEAVVPRKSDKIKIMGGALRGSTGKLIGVDGTDGIVKVSIVSVVYSQSELLQKEVFLVELVDSITKSKELMSHLKAVYFLRPTTENIQHLRRQLAAPRFGEYHLFFSNILKDTQIHILADSDEHEAVQQVQEFYADFVAVDPYHFTLHIPSSYIYMLPAVVDPSTLQRFCDRVVDGVAAVFLALKRRPVIRYQRTSDIAKRIAHEANKLMYQEESGLFDFRRTEVSPLLLALDRRDDPVTPLLNQWTYQAMVHELIGIQDNKVDLKSIDKFSKDQEEVVLSSEQDSFFKANMYENFGDIGMNIKRLVDEFQQVSKSNQNIQTIEDMAKFVDNYPEYRKMHGNVSKHVTLVTEMSKIVQQRKLMTVSQTEQELACNGGQGAAFEAVTNLLNDDSISDVDRLRLVMLYALRYEKDSPVQLMQLFNKLASRSAKYKSGFY
;
A
#
# COMPACT_ATOMS: atom_id res chain seq x y z
N MET A 1 40.87 2.18 -27.38
CA MET A 1 39.67 2.76 -26.74
C MET A 1 38.56 2.72 -27.78
N SER A 2 37.36 2.25 -27.45
CA SER A 2 36.23 2.27 -28.40
C SER A 2 35.93 3.72 -28.78
N ASN A 3 35.58 3.98 -30.04
CA ASN A 3 35.21 5.33 -30.51
C ASN A 3 33.88 5.85 -29.89
N THR A 4 33.26 5.09 -28.98
CA THR A 4 31.93 5.32 -28.41
C THR A 4 31.95 5.61 -26.91
N ALA A 5 33.12 5.58 -26.26
CA ALA A 5 33.25 5.89 -24.83
C ALA A 5 32.77 7.32 -24.51
N GLY A 6 31.91 7.45 -23.49
CA GLY A 6 31.32 8.73 -23.08
C GLY A 6 30.25 9.28 -24.03
N GLN A 7 29.93 8.59 -25.13
CA GLN A 7 28.91 8.99 -26.11
C GLN A 7 27.64 8.16 -25.96
N ILE A 8 26.50 8.72 -26.37
CA ILE A 8 25.25 7.96 -26.55
C ILE A 8 25.43 6.98 -27.72
N ILE A 9 25.04 5.72 -27.53
CA ILE A 9 25.01 4.71 -28.60
C ILE A 9 23.58 4.54 -29.08
N LYS A 10 23.39 4.55 -30.40
CA LYS A 10 22.13 4.10 -31.01
C LYS A 10 22.26 2.63 -31.40
N CYS A 11 21.35 1.79 -30.93
CA CYS A 11 21.38 0.36 -31.22
C CYS A 11 19.98 -0.24 -31.22
N ARG A 12 19.86 -1.49 -31.66
CA ARG A 12 18.56 -2.19 -31.65
C ARG A 12 18.27 -2.78 -30.27
N ALA A 13 17.03 -2.67 -29.84
CA ALA A 13 16.51 -3.33 -28.66
C ALA A 13 15.08 -3.82 -28.88
N ALA A 14 14.70 -4.89 -28.19
CA ALA A 14 13.33 -5.40 -28.20
C ALA A 14 12.55 -4.72 -27.06
N VAL A 15 11.67 -3.79 -27.42
CA VAL A 15 10.91 -2.98 -26.47
C VAL A 15 9.51 -3.57 -26.29
N ALA A 16 9.14 -3.83 -25.04
CA ALA A 16 7.77 -4.10 -24.67
C ALA A 16 7.06 -2.78 -24.39
N TRP A 17 6.04 -2.45 -25.19
CA TRP A 17 5.23 -1.25 -24.99
C TRP A 17 4.06 -1.48 -24.04
N GLU A 18 3.54 -2.70 -23.99
CA GLU A 18 2.37 -3.08 -23.21
C GLU A 18 2.50 -4.54 -22.74
N ALA A 19 1.78 -4.88 -21.67
CA ALA A 19 1.77 -6.23 -21.13
C ALA A 19 1.19 -7.25 -22.13
N GLY A 20 1.89 -8.36 -22.33
CA GLY A 20 1.46 -9.48 -23.17
C GLY A 20 1.36 -9.17 -24.68
N LYS A 21 1.81 -8.00 -25.13
CA LYS A 21 1.86 -7.63 -26.55
C LYS A 21 3.24 -7.97 -27.14
N PRO A 22 3.31 -8.40 -28.41
CA PRO A 22 4.60 -8.69 -29.06
C PRO A 22 5.62 -7.57 -28.88
N LEU A 23 6.87 -7.93 -28.63
CA LEU A 23 7.99 -7.01 -28.54
C LEU A 23 8.24 -6.35 -29.90
N VAL A 24 8.57 -5.07 -29.88
CA VAL A 24 8.91 -4.32 -31.10
C VAL A 24 10.41 -4.07 -31.12
N ILE A 25 11.07 -4.42 -32.23
CA ILE A 25 12.49 -4.09 -32.44
C ILE A 25 12.59 -2.61 -32.80
N GLU A 26 13.13 -1.82 -31.88
CA GLU A 26 13.28 -0.37 -31.99
C GLU A 26 14.76 0.03 -32.03
N GLU A 27 15.07 1.16 -32.67
CA GLU A 27 16.35 1.84 -32.47
C GLU A 27 16.27 2.70 -31.19
N VAL A 28 17.02 2.30 -30.16
CA VAL A 28 17.07 2.98 -28.86
C VAL A 28 18.39 3.72 -28.67
N GLU A 29 18.35 4.78 -27.87
CA GLU A 29 19.52 5.53 -27.40
C GLU A 29 19.96 4.97 -26.04
N VAL A 30 21.20 4.50 -25.97
CA VAL A 30 21.84 3.97 -24.76
C VAL A 30 22.87 4.99 -24.24
N ALA A 31 22.56 5.62 -23.13
CA ALA A 31 23.43 6.60 -22.47
C ALA A 31 24.78 5.97 -22.05
N PRO A 32 25.86 6.76 -21.93
CA PRO A 32 27.11 6.28 -21.36
C PRO A 32 26.93 5.89 -19.88
N PRO A 33 27.76 4.96 -19.36
CA PRO A 33 27.70 4.57 -17.96
C PRO A 33 28.15 5.73 -17.05
N LYS A 34 27.38 6.01 -15.98
CA LYS A 34 27.76 6.94 -14.91
C LYS A 34 28.59 6.24 -13.83
N ALA A 35 28.94 6.93 -12.75
CA ALA A 35 29.74 6.38 -11.66
C ALA A 35 29.19 5.04 -11.13
N GLY A 36 30.07 4.04 -10.98
CA GLY A 36 29.70 2.69 -10.53
C GLY A 36 28.95 1.83 -11.56
N GLU A 37 28.81 2.29 -12.80
CA GLU A 37 28.10 1.58 -13.87
C GLU A 37 29.05 1.09 -14.95
N VAL A 38 28.59 0.10 -15.72
CA VAL A 38 29.32 -0.45 -16.86
C VAL A 38 28.37 -0.62 -18.03
N ARG A 39 28.84 -0.27 -19.24
CA ARG A 39 28.12 -0.51 -20.47
C ARG A 39 28.69 -1.74 -21.18
N LEU A 40 27.83 -2.71 -21.44
CA LEU A 40 28.15 -3.97 -22.09
C LEU A 40 27.64 -3.95 -23.52
N LYS A 41 28.44 -4.43 -24.47
CA LYS A 41 27.98 -4.89 -25.77
C LYS A 41 27.50 -6.33 -25.61
N ILE A 42 26.20 -6.54 -25.70
CA ILE A 42 25.60 -7.87 -25.61
C ILE A 42 25.82 -8.60 -26.93
N LEU A 43 26.40 -9.80 -26.85
CA LEU A 43 26.66 -10.64 -28.02
C LEU A 43 25.74 -11.83 -28.10
N TYR A 44 25.20 -12.31 -26.98
CA TYR A 44 24.21 -13.36 -26.90
C TYR A 44 23.33 -13.11 -25.68
N THR A 45 22.05 -13.40 -25.79
CA THR A 45 21.10 -13.29 -24.68
C THR A 45 20.18 -14.50 -24.72
N SER A 46 19.81 -15.05 -23.56
CA SER A 46 18.80 -16.10 -23.47
C SER A 46 17.52 -15.57 -22.83
N LEU A 47 16.42 -16.27 -23.09
CA LEU A 47 15.12 -15.99 -22.48
C LEU A 47 14.73 -17.14 -21.55
N CYS A 48 14.09 -16.81 -20.44
CA CYS A 48 13.45 -17.81 -19.59
C CYS A 48 12.05 -17.39 -19.16
N HIS A 49 11.36 -18.26 -18.41
CA HIS A 49 10.00 -18.03 -17.94
C HIS A 49 9.84 -16.73 -17.13
N THR A 50 10.91 -16.26 -16.48
CA THR A 50 10.90 -14.96 -15.77
C THR A 50 10.60 -13.80 -16.71
N ASP A 51 11.20 -13.76 -17.90
CA ASP A 51 10.94 -12.69 -18.87
C ASP A 51 9.48 -12.71 -19.34
N VAL A 52 8.94 -13.91 -19.62
CA VAL A 52 7.53 -14.10 -20.04
C VAL A 52 6.57 -13.69 -18.93
N TYR A 53 6.80 -14.14 -17.69
CA TYR A 53 5.93 -13.84 -16.55
C TYR A 53 5.79 -12.33 -16.31
N PHE A 54 6.90 -11.59 -16.38
CA PHE A 54 6.90 -10.14 -16.22
C PHE A 54 6.37 -9.41 -17.46
N TRP A 55 6.63 -9.93 -18.65
CA TRP A 55 6.08 -9.41 -19.89
C TRP A 55 4.55 -9.51 -19.91
N GLU A 56 3.96 -10.59 -19.39
CA GLU A 56 2.50 -10.72 -19.21
C GLU A 56 1.94 -9.86 -18.06
N ALA A 57 2.81 -9.23 -17.25
CA ALA A 57 2.47 -8.47 -16.05
C ALA A 57 1.60 -9.25 -15.03
N LYS A 58 1.80 -10.57 -14.92
CA LYS A 58 1.07 -11.41 -13.96
C LYS A 58 1.61 -11.16 -12.54
N GLY A 59 0.72 -10.90 -11.57
CA GLY A 59 1.06 -10.82 -10.14
C GLY A 59 1.98 -9.67 -9.72
N GLN A 60 2.23 -8.70 -10.60
CA GLN A 60 3.17 -7.60 -10.36
C GLN A 60 2.66 -6.26 -10.90
N THR A 61 3.25 -5.16 -10.41
CA THR A 61 2.94 -3.81 -10.90
C THR A 61 3.46 -3.66 -12.34
N PRO A 62 2.58 -3.38 -13.32
CA PRO A 62 3.01 -3.19 -14.71
C PRO A 62 3.95 -1.98 -14.83
N LEU A 63 5.10 -2.15 -15.49
CA LEU A 63 6.03 -1.06 -15.81
C LEU A 63 6.46 -1.16 -17.27
N PHE A 64 5.97 -0.23 -18.09
CA PHE A 64 6.18 -0.16 -19.53
C PHE A 64 6.31 1.32 -19.98
N PRO A 65 7.02 1.64 -21.07
CA PRO A 65 7.76 0.71 -21.94
C PRO A 65 9.04 0.21 -21.27
N ARG A 66 9.43 -1.04 -21.56
CA ARG A 66 10.55 -1.71 -20.87
C ARG A 66 11.33 -2.63 -21.81
N ILE A 67 12.64 -2.74 -21.59
CA ILE A 67 13.49 -3.74 -22.25
C ILE A 67 13.75 -4.87 -21.27
N PHE A 68 13.28 -6.07 -21.60
CA PHE A 68 13.44 -7.30 -20.80
C PHE A 68 14.80 -7.97 -21.05
N GLY A 69 14.96 -9.21 -20.56
CA GLY A 69 16.18 -10.00 -20.67
C GLY A 69 17.09 -9.83 -19.47
N HIS A 70 17.56 -10.94 -18.93
CA HIS A 70 18.44 -10.98 -17.77
C HIS A 70 19.52 -12.08 -17.81
N GLU A 71 19.61 -12.80 -18.94
CA GLU A 71 20.60 -13.84 -19.17
C GLU A 71 21.40 -13.46 -20.41
N ALA A 72 22.69 -13.15 -20.28
CA ALA A 72 23.48 -12.71 -21.44
C ALA A 72 24.97 -12.92 -21.29
N GLY A 73 25.65 -12.96 -22.44
CA GLY A 73 27.09 -12.88 -22.57
C GLY A 73 27.47 -11.67 -23.41
N GLY A 74 28.41 -10.88 -22.92
CA GLY A 74 28.83 -9.66 -23.60
C GLY A 74 30.28 -9.29 -23.36
N ILE A 75 30.68 -8.19 -23.99
CA ILE A 75 32.01 -7.59 -23.85
C ILE A 75 31.83 -6.18 -23.29
N VAL A 76 32.61 -5.82 -22.29
CA VAL A 76 32.63 -4.47 -21.72
C VAL A 76 33.01 -3.47 -22.80
N GLU A 77 32.13 -2.51 -23.07
CA GLU A 77 32.38 -1.43 -24.03
C GLU A 77 33.03 -0.23 -23.35
N SER A 78 32.43 0.25 -22.25
CA SER A 78 32.98 1.32 -21.41
C SER A 78 32.57 1.13 -19.96
N VAL A 79 33.33 1.75 -19.05
CA VAL A 79 33.08 1.75 -17.61
C VAL A 79 32.92 3.19 -17.14
N GLY A 80 32.06 3.41 -16.16
CA GLY A 80 31.89 4.70 -15.52
C GLY A 80 32.93 4.94 -14.43
N GLU A 81 32.88 6.13 -13.84
CA GLU A 81 33.79 6.55 -12.78
C GLU A 81 33.77 5.59 -11.58
N GLY A 82 34.93 5.35 -10.97
CA GLY A 82 35.07 4.50 -9.78
C GLY A 82 35.06 2.98 -10.04
N VAL A 83 34.80 2.54 -11.28
CA VAL A 83 34.87 1.11 -11.63
C VAL A 83 36.32 0.71 -11.91
N THR A 84 36.86 -0.19 -11.09
CA THR A 84 38.28 -0.61 -11.17
C THR A 84 38.48 -2.09 -11.51
N HIS A 85 37.48 -2.94 -11.24
CA HIS A 85 37.56 -4.39 -11.45
C HIS A 85 37.17 -4.86 -12.86
N LEU A 86 36.67 -3.94 -13.69
CA LEU A 86 36.30 -4.18 -15.09
C LEU A 86 36.97 -3.14 -15.97
N LYS A 87 37.31 -3.53 -17.21
CA LYS A 87 37.82 -2.61 -18.24
C LYS A 87 37.23 -2.93 -19.61
N PRO A 88 37.22 -1.96 -20.54
CA PRO A 88 36.84 -2.21 -21.94
C PRO A 88 37.57 -3.42 -22.52
N GLY A 89 36.82 -4.30 -23.19
CA GLY A 89 37.32 -5.55 -23.77
C GLY A 89 37.21 -6.78 -22.87
N ASP A 90 36.91 -6.63 -21.58
CA ASP A 90 36.67 -7.79 -20.71
C ASP A 90 35.39 -8.53 -21.14
N HIS A 91 35.45 -9.86 -21.21
CA HIS A 91 34.27 -10.71 -21.41
C HIS A 91 33.55 -10.86 -20.08
N ALA A 92 32.23 -10.71 -20.10
CA ALA A 92 31.47 -10.64 -18.87
C ALA A 92 30.02 -11.11 -19.02
N LEU A 93 29.47 -11.55 -17.89
CA LEU A 93 28.07 -11.92 -17.73
C LEU A 93 27.38 -10.91 -16.79
N PRO A 94 26.38 -10.14 -17.26
CA PRO A 94 25.49 -9.41 -16.36
C PRO A 94 24.59 -10.39 -15.61
N VAL A 95 24.38 -10.13 -14.32
CA VAL A 95 23.54 -10.94 -13.43
C VAL A 95 22.55 -10.00 -12.72
N PHE A 96 21.31 -10.43 -12.53
CA PHE A 96 20.23 -9.62 -11.92
C PHE A 96 20.42 -9.31 -10.42
N THR A 97 21.46 -9.87 -9.82
CA THR A 97 21.92 -9.60 -8.45
C THR A 97 23.43 -9.39 -8.47
N GLY A 98 23.98 -8.73 -7.45
CA GLY A 98 25.40 -8.36 -7.46
C GLY A 98 26.05 -8.28 -6.10
N GLU A 99 27.31 -7.84 -6.10
CA GLU A 99 28.15 -7.68 -4.91
C GLU A 99 28.69 -6.25 -4.86
N CYS A 100 28.31 -5.51 -3.82
CA CYS A 100 28.87 -4.18 -3.56
C CYS A 100 30.23 -4.24 -2.85
N GLY A 101 30.61 -5.39 -2.28
CA GLY A 101 31.87 -5.60 -1.55
C GLY A 101 31.86 -5.09 -0.10
N GLU A 102 31.01 -4.12 0.23
CA GLU A 102 31.10 -3.42 1.51
C GLU A 102 30.02 -3.76 2.55
N CYS A 103 28.85 -4.24 2.11
CA CYS A 103 27.74 -4.53 3.01
C CYS A 103 27.98 -5.80 3.87
N PRO A 104 27.29 -5.96 5.01
CA PRO A 104 27.43 -7.14 5.88
C PRO A 104 27.22 -8.47 5.15
N HIS A 105 26.27 -8.53 4.21
CA HIS A 105 26.06 -9.74 3.40
C HIS A 105 27.26 -10.07 2.51
N CYS A 106 27.82 -9.08 1.80
CA CYS A 106 28.98 -9.32 0.94
C CYS A 106 30.22 -9.78 1.73
N LYS A 107 30.41 -9.23 2.95
CA LYS A 107 31.51 -9.58 3.86
C LYS A 107 31.33 -10.93 4.57
N SER A 108 30.11 -11.49 4.57
CA SER A 108 29.81 -12.78 5.17
C SER A 108 30.09 -13.93 4.20
N GLU A 109 30.65 -15.03 4.68
CA GLU A 109 30.77 -16.29 3.93
C GLU A 109 29.44 -17.06 3.88
N GLU A 110 28.51 -16.76 4.79
CA GLU A 110 27.22 -17.45 4.93
C GLU A 110 26.11 -16.89 4.03
N SER A 111 26.39 -15.82 3.26
CA SER A 111 25.40 -15.14 2.43
C SER A 111 25.92 -14.81 1.05
N ASN A 112 25.10 -15.02 0.03
CA ASN A 112 25.34 -14.54 -1.33
C ASN A 112 24.50 -13.31 -1.70
N MET A 113 23.83 -12.70 -0.72
CA MET A 113 22.97 -11.54 -0.92
C MET A 113 23.79 -10.23 -0.88
N CYS A 114 23.15 -9.12 -1.28
CA CYS A 114 23.74 -7.79 -1.18
C CYS A 114 22.65 -6.77 -0.82
N ASP A 115 22.89 -5.89 0.15
CA ASP A 115 21.90 -4.89 0.55
C ASP A 115 21.57 -3.89 -0.57
N LEU A 116 22.60 -3.49 -1.31
CA LEU A 116 22.51 -2.47 -2.35
C LEU A 116 22.05 -3.05 -3.69
N LEU A 117 22.68 -4.15 -4.10
CA LEU A 117 22.59 -4.72 -5.45
C LEU A 117 21.75 -5.99 -5.55
N ARG A 118 21.06 -6.41 -4.47
CA ARG A 118 20.04 -7.48 -4.57
C ARG A 118 18.97 -7.10 -5.60
N ILE A 119 18.37 -8.13 -6.19
CA ILE A 119 17.28 -7.98 -7.15
C ILE A 119 16.17 -7.10 -6.55
N ASN A 120 15.62 -6.22 -7.37
CA ASN A 120 14.41 -5.47 -7.07
C ASN A 120 13.53 -5.47 -8.32
N THR A 121 12.42 -6.20 -8.26
CA THR A 121 11.50 -6.42 -9.38
C THR A 121 10.76 -5.15 -9.80
N ASP A 122 10.62 -4.19 -8.89
CA ASP A 122 9.96 -2.90 -9.14
C ASP A 122 10.93 -1.86 -9.72
N ARG A 123 12.24 -2.13 -9.70
CA ARG A 123 13.26 -1.17 -10.15
C ARG A 123 13.27 -1.10 -11.68
N GLY A 124 12.99 0.10 -12.21
CA GLY A 124 13.06 0.42 -13.64
C GLY A 124 14.21 1.32 -14.05
N VAL A 125 15.05 1.76 -13.11
CA VAL A 125 16.06 2.81 -13.30
C VAL A 125 17.34 2.49 -12.53
N MET A 126 18.43 3.21 -12.82
CA MET A 126 19.70 3.07 -12.11
C MET A 126 19.61 3.61 -10.68
N ILE A 127 20.32 2.99 -9.73
CA ILE A 127 20.20 3.32 -8.30
C ILE A 127 20.66 4.75 -7.98
N HIS A 128 21.72 5.24 -8.62
CA HIS A 128 22.41 6.45 -8.17
C HIS A 128 21.66 7.75 -8.51
N ASP A 129 21.05 7.82 -9.69
CA ASP A 129 20.36 9.01 -10.19
C ASP A 129 18.87 8.81 -10.41
N GLN A 130 18.36 7.59 -10.22
CA GLN A 130 16.97 7.22 -10.49
C GLN A 130 16.55 7.49 -11.95
N GLU A 131 17.50 7.47 -12.89
CA GLU A 131 17.23 7.66 -14.31
C GLU A 131 17.41 6.34 -15.09
N SER A 132 16.71 6.22 -16.21
CA SER A 132 17.02 5.16 -17.18
C SER A 132 18.29 5.49 -17.97
N ARG A 133 18.87 4.47 -18.58
CA ARG A 133 19.94 4.60 -19.58
C ARG A 133 19.44 4.37 -21.00
N PHE A 134 18.16 4.03 -21.15
CA PHE A 134 17.50 3.81 -22.44
C PHE A 134 16.50 4.92 -22.71
N SER A 135 16.50 5.44 -23.94
CA SER A 135 15.47 6.34 -24.43
C SER A 135 15.14 6.13 -25.90
N ILE A 136 13.94 6.53 -26.30
CA ILE A 136 13.58 6.77 -27.71
C ILE A 136 13.12 8.21 -27.83
N LYS A 137 13.80 9.01 -28.65
CA LYS A 137 13.46 10.42 -28.90
C LYS A 137 13.30 11.21 -27.59
N GLY A 138 14.21 10.99 -26.64
CA GLY A 138 14.21 11.63 -25.31
C GLY A 138 13.18 11.09 -24.31
N LYS A 139 12.32 10.13 -24.67
CA LYS A 139 11.40 9.46 -23.72
C LYS A 139 12.07 8.24 -23.10
N PRO A 140 12.06 8.06 -21.78
CA PRO A 140 12.75 6.95 -21.12
C PRO A 140 12.07 5.60 -21.40
N ILE A 141 12.88 4.55 -21.50
CA ILE A 141 12.45 3.15 -21.49
C ILE A 141 13.01 2.50 -20.23
N TYR A 142 12.20 1.78 -19.47
CA TYR A 142 12.62 1.22 -18.20
C TYR A 142 13.56 0.02 -18.36
N HIS A 143 14.49 -0.09 -17.42
CA HIS A 143 15.31 -1.28 -17.20
C HIS A 143 14.49 -2.41 -16.57
N PHE A 144 14.98 -3.63 -16.73
CA PHE A 144 14.43 -4.87 -16.18
C PHE A 144 15.47 -5.56 -15.32
N VAL A 145 15.15 -5.74 -14.03
CA VAL A 145 15.97 -6.42 -13.00
C VAL A 145 17.45 -6.04 -13.01
N GLY A 146 17.77 -4.80 -13.43
CA GLY A 146 19.12 -4.27 -13.49
C GLY A 146 20.02 -4.84 -14.60
N THR A 147 19.45 -5.47 -15.64
CA THR A 147 20.20 -6.14 -16.72
C THR A 147 19.76 -5.72 -18.13
N SER A 148 18.47 -5.84 -18.47
CA SER A 148 17.89 -5.42 -19.77
C SER A 148 18.67 -5.91 -20.99
N THR A 149 18.83 -7.22 -21.10
CA THR A 149 19.72 -7.85 -22.09
C THR A 149 19.09 -8.07 -23.45
N PHE A 150 17.80 -7.79 -23.65
CA PHE A 150 17.18 -7.75 -24.98
C PHE A 150 17.51 -6.45 -25.71
N SER A 151 18.80 -6.13 -25.80
CA SER A 151 19.37 -4.96 -26.45
C SER A 151 20.81 -5.27 -26.84
N GLU A 152 21.28 -4.73 -27.98
CA GLU A 152 22.69 -4.88 -28.41
C GLU A 152 23.68 -4.22 -27.43
N TYR A 153 23.23 -3.19 -26.70
CA TYR A 153 23.99 -2.55 -25.63
C TYR A 153 23.11 -2.35 -24.40
N THR A 154 23.68 -2.58 -23.22
CA THR A 154 23.00 -2.31 -21.94
C THR A 154 23.94 -1.66 -20.95
N VAL A 155 23.38 -0.95 -19.98
CA VAL A 155 24.11 -0.35 -18.85
C VAL A 155 23.61 -0.98 -17.57
N VAL A 156 24.55 -1.47 -16.77
CA VAL A 156 24.27 -2.20 -15.53
C VAL A 156 25.18 -1.70 -14.41
N HIS A 157 24.83 -1.97 -13.16
CA HIS A 157 25.75 -1.70 -12.04
C HIS A 157 26.97 -2.60 -12.14
N ALA A 158 28.18 -2.05 -11.99
CA ALA A 158 29.41 -2.80 -12.16
C ALA A 158 29.56 -3.95 -11.13
N GLY A 159 28.91 -3.83 -9.96
CA GLY A 159 28.82 -4.89 -8.97
C GLY A 159 27.94 -6.09 -9.38
N CYS A 160 27.13 -5.95 -10.42
CA CYS A 160 26.27 -7.00 -10.97
C CYS A 160 26.88 -7.70 -12.20
N VAL A 161 28.16 -7.48 -12.49
CA VAL A 161 28.83 -8.01 -13.68
C VAL A 161 30.00 -8.89 -13.30
N ALA A 162 29.89 -10.17 -13.67
CA ALA A 162 30.94 -11.16 -13.48
C ALA A 162 31.91 -11.13 -14.67
N LYS A 163 33.18 -10.83 -14.40
CA LYS A 163 34.25 -10.97 -15.39
C LYS A 163 34.61 -12.45 -15.55
N ILE A 164 34.63 -12.94 -16.78
CA ILE A 164 34.85 -14.35 -17.07
C ILE A 164 36.06 -14.56 -17.99
N ASN A 165 36.37 -15.84 -18.23
CA ASN A 165 37.40 -16.24 -19.17
C ASN A 165 37.09 -15.67 -20.58
N PRO A 166 38.01 -14.92 -21.21
CA PRO A 166 37.79 -14.36 -22.54
C PRO A 166 37.70 -15.42 -23.65
N GLU A 167 38.19 -16.64 -23.42
CA GLU A 167 38.07 -17.77 -24.36
C GLU A 167 36.74 -18.49 -24.22
N ALA A 168 35.93 -18.19 -23.19
CA ALA A 168 34.65 -18.83 -23.01
C ALA A 168 33.66 -18.43 -24.12
N PRO A 169 32.99 -19.40 -24.76
CA PRO A 169 31.99 -19.15 -25.78
C PRO A 169 30.75 -18.49 -25.17
N LEU A 170 30.60 -17.18 -25.41
CA LEU A 170 29.53 -16.35 -24.83
C LEU A 170 28.13 -16.82 -25.22
N ASP A 171 27.98 -17.53 -26.33
CA ASP A 171 26.76 -18.21 -26.76
C ASP A 171 26.35 -19.38 -25.88
N LYS A 172 27.31 -19.97 -25.14
CA LYS A 172 27.07 -21.09 -24.22
C LYS A 172 27.03 -20.69 -22.77
N VAL A 173 27.87 -19.74 -22.36
CA VAL A 173 27.95 -19.34 -20.95
C VAL A 173 26.90 -18.30 -20.53
N CYS A 174 26.16 -17.70 -21.47
CA CYS A 174 25.12 -16.70 -21.15
C CYS A 174 24.01 -17.25 -20.25
N VAL A 175 23.66 -18.52 -20.39
CA VAL A 175 22.64 -19.22 -19.58
C VAL A 175 23.07 -19.45 -18.13
N LEU A 176 24.35 -19.23 -17.80
CA LEU A 176 24.83 -19.28 -16.41
C LEU A 176 24.35 -18.07 -15.58
N SER A 177 23.91 -16.98 -16.21
CA SER A 177 23.43 -15.77 -15.49
C SER A 177 22.12 -15.94 -14.72
N CYS A 178 21.43 -17.07 -14.82
CA CYS A 178 20.17 -17.30 -14.10
C CYS A 178 19.91 -18.78 -13.76
N GLY A 179 19.08 -19.47 -14.55
CA GLY A 179 18.43 -20.72 -14.15
C GLY A 179 19.40 -21.87 -13.90
N ILE A 180 20.45 -21.98 -14.73
CA ILE A 180 21.42 -23.08 -14.61
C ILE A 180 22.23 -22.95 -13.32
N CYS A 181 22.82 -21.78 -13.04
CA CYS A 181 23.53 -21.57 -11.78
C CYS A 181 22.62 -21.72 -10.56
N THR A 182 21.36 -21.31 -10.69
CA THR A 182 20.36 -21.46 -9.63
C THR A 182 20.15 -22.92 -9.27
N GLY A 183 19.84 -23.80 -10.22
CA GLY A 183 19.64 -25.23 -9.96
C GLY A 183 20.92 -25.97 -9.56
N LEU A 184 22.02 -25.70 -10.27
CA LEU A 184 23.32 -26.30 -10.01
C LEU A 184 23.80 -25.98 -8.59
N GLY A 185 23.74 -24.70 -8.20
CA GLY A 185 24.15 -24.22 -6.89
C GLY A 185 23.19 -24.64 -5.78
N ALA A 186 21.87 -24.68 -6.04
CA ALA A 186 20.90 -25.24 -5.09
C ALA A 186 21.30 -26.65 -4.65
N THR A 187 21.85 -27.44 -5.57
CA THR A 187 22.26 -28.80 -5.27
C THR A 187 23.68 -28.86 -4.69
N ILE A 188 24.68 -28.29 -5.38
CA ILE A 188 26.09 -28.41 -4.99
C ILE A 188 26.41 -27.58 -3.74
N ASN A 189 25.84 -26.38 -3.61
CA ASN A 189 26.20 -25.44 -2.53
C ASN A 189 25.24 -25.51 -1.34
N VAL A 190 23.99 -25.95 -1.53
CA VAL A 190 22.97 -25.88 -0.47
C VAL A 190 22.54 -27.27 -0.01
N ALA A 191 22.06 -28.11 -0.94
CA ALA A 191 21.68 -29.48 -0.62
C ALA A 191 22.90 -30.32 -0.21
N LYS A 192 24.03 -30.13 -0.90
CA LYS A 192 25.31 -30.83 -0.66
C LYS A 192 25.10 -32.35 -0.48
N PRO A 193 24.50 -33.07 -1.46
CA PRO A 193 24.37 -34.51 -1.37
C PRO A 193 25.76 -35.16 -1.28
N LYS A 194 25.87 -36.23 -0.49
CA LYS A 194 27.11 -37.02 -0.44
C LYS A 194 27.13 -37.97 -1.64
N PRO A 195 28.31 -38.43 -2.09
CA PRO A 195 28.38 -39.51 -3.07
C PRO A 195 27.58 -40.72 -2.58
N GLY A 196 26.75 -41.28 -3.46
CA GLY A 196 25.83 -42.37 -3.14
C GLY A 196 24.45 -41.95 -2.63
N SER A 197 24.22 -40.67 -2.33
CA SER A 197 22.91 -40.19 -1.84
C SER A 197 21.78 -40.30 -2.87
N SER A 198 20.55 -40.32 -2.36
CA SER A 198 19.31 -40.18 -3.12
C SER A 198 18.85 -38.71 -3.15
N VAL A 199 18.44 -38.24 -4.33
CA VAL A 199 18.00 -36.85 -4.55
C VAL A 199 16.68 -36.84 -5.31
N ALA A 200 15.65 -36.19 -4.78
CA ALA A 200 14.42 -35.90 -5.51
C ALA A 200 14.46 -34.48 -6.09
N VAL A 201 14.10 -34.32 -7.36
CA VAL A 201 14.02 -33.01 -8.04
C VAL A 201 12.59 -32.78 -8.51
N PHE A 202 11.91 -31.78 -7.92
CA PHE A 202 10.53 -31.44 -8.26
C PHE A 202 10.50 -30.35 -9.33
N GLY A 203 9.94 -30.67 -10.49
CA GLY A 203 9.90 -29.83 -11.68
C GLY A 203 11.13 -30.02 -12.56
N LEU A 204 10.95 -30.56 -13.77
CA LEU A 204 12.02 -30.87 -14.72
C LEU A 204 12.12 -29.83 -15.85
N GLY A 205 12.01 -28.55 -15.50
CA GLY A 205 12.39 -27.42 -16.36
C GLY A 205 13.91 -27.13 -16.28
N ALA A 206 14.38 -26.04 -16.88
CA ALA A 206 15.82 -25.70 -16.91
C ALA A 206 16.50 -25.72 -15.53
N VAL A 207 15.86 -25.11 -14.51
CA VAL A 207 16.39 -25.08 -13.13
C VAL A 207 16.46 -26.50 -12.54
N GLY A 208 15.42 -27.31 -12.71
CA GLY A 208 15.40 -28.69 -12.21
C GLY A 208 16.40 -29.59 -12.93
N LEU A 209 16.56 -29.45 -14.25
CA LEU A 209 17.58 -30.17 -15.00
C LEU A 209 18.99 -29.78 -14.54
N ALA A 210 19.22 -28.51 -14.18
CA ALA A 210 20.48 -28.08 -13.59
C ALA A 210 20.69 -28.61 -12.17
N ALA A 211 19.61 -28.75 -11.38
CA ALA A 211 19.67 -29.40 -10.08
C ALA A 211 20.00 -30.90 -10.20
N ALA A 212 19.39 -31.61 -11.15
CA ALA A 212 19.72 -33.00 -11.45
C ALA A 212 21.18 -33.16 -11.88
N GLU A 213 21.69 -32.25 -12.72
CA GLU A 213 23.10 -32.24 -13.11
C GLU A 213 24.02 -31.98 -11.92
N GLY A 214 23.63 -31.08 -11.01
CA GLY A 214 24.35 -30.86 -9.75
C GLY A 214 24.38 -32.10 -8.85
N ALA A 215 23.28 -32.87 -8.81
CA ALA A 215 23.23 -34.14 -8.08
C ALA A 215 24.15 -35.18 -8.71
N ARG A 216 24.16 -35.27 -10.05
CA ARG A 216 25.04 -36.16 -10.82
C ARG A 216 26.51 -35.83 -10.58
N ILE A 217 26.89 -34.56 -10.68
CA ILE A 217 28.27 -34.08 -10.42
C ILE A 217 28.69 -34.36 -8.98
N SER A 218 27.76 -34.28 -8.02
CA SER A 218 28.00 -34.60 -6.61
C SER A 218 28.07 -36.11 -6.33
N GLY A 219 27.84 -36.96 -7.33
CA GLY A 219 27.91 -38.41 -7.22
C GLY A 219 26.68 -39.08 -6.60
N ALA A 220 25.50 -38.45 -6.67
CA ALA A 220 24.25 -39.08 -6.22
C ALA A 220 23.98 -40.39 -6.99
N SER A 221 23.51 -41.43 -6.28
CA SER A 221 23.22 -42.75 -6.87
C SER A 221 21.83 -42.82 -7.48
N ARG A 222 20.85 -42.22 -6.81
CA ARG A 222 19.43 -42.18 -7.22
C ARG A 222 19.02 -40.73 -7.39
N ILE A 223 18.62 -40.36 -8.60
CA ILE A 223 18.16 -39.02 -8.95
C ILE A 223 16.74 -39.18 -9.49
N ILE A 224 15.76 -38.88 -8.63
CA ILE A 224 14.34 -39.09 -8.86
C ILE A 224 13.73 -37.78 -9.37
N GLY A 225 13.33 -37.74 -10.63
CA GLY A 225 12.62 -36.61 -11.20
C GLY A 225 11.13 -36.68 -10.90
N VAL A 226 10.54 -35.57 -10.46
CA VAL A 226 9.11 -35.46 -10.17
C VAL A 226 8.50 -34.37 -11.05
N ASP A 227 7.66 -34.73 -12.02
CA ASP A 227 7.01 -33.78 -12.93
C ASP A 227 5.63 -34.29 -13.37
N LEU A 228 4.71 -33.37 -13.68
CA LEU A 228 3.38 -33.71 -14.18
C LEU A 228 3.40 -34.16 -15.65
N VAL A 229 4.48 -33.86 -16.37
CA VAL A 229 4.65 -34.14 -17.80
C VAL A 229 5.62 -35.31 -17.97
N SER A 230 5.08 -36.54 -18.09
CA SER A 230 5.90 -37.76 -18.15
C SER A 230 6.90 -37.79 -19.31
N SER A 231 6.63 -37.11 -20.43
CA SER A 231 7.55 -37.03 -21.57
C SER A 231 8.86 -36.30 -21.25
N ARG A 232 8.92 -35.50 -20.17
CA ARG A 232 10.16 -34.82 -19.73
C ARG A 232 11.20 -35.79 -19.19
N PHE A 233 10.81 -37.01 -18.78
CA PHE A 233 11.76 -37.98 -18.24
C PHE A 233 12.85 -38.37 -19.24
N GLU A 234 12.50 -38.60 -20.51
CA GLU A 234 13.49 -39.01 -21.53
C GLU A 234 14.57 -37.96 -21.74
N LEU A 235 14.20 -36.68 -21.68
CA LEU A 235 15.16 -35.59 -21.72
C LEU A 235 15.98 -35.52 -20.43
N ALA A 236 15.33 -35.63 -19.27
CA ALA A 236 15.96 -35.52 -17.96
C ALA A 236 17.03 -36.59 -17.70
N LYS A 237 16.93 -37.77 -18.33
CA LYS A 237 17.99 -38.81 -18.31
C LYS A 237 19.36 -38.29 -18.74
N LYS A 238 19.40 -37.36 -19.70
CA LYS A 238 20.65 -36.72 -20.16
C LYS A 238 21.32 -35.84 -19.10
N PHE A 239 20.59 -35.49 -18.05
CA PHE A 239 21.04 -34.66 -16.93
C PHE A 239 21.23 -35.50 -15.65
N GLY A 240 21.23 -36.83 -15.76
CA GLY A 240 21.48 -37.75 -14.65
C GLY A 240 20.23 -38.27 -13.95
N VAL A 241 19.02 -37.80 -14.28
CA VAL A 241 17.78 -38.36 -13.72
C VAL A 241 17.63 -39.82 -14.14
N ASN A 242 17.58 -40.73 -13.17
CA ASN A 242 17.54 -42.18 -13.45
C ASN A 242 16.25 -42.85 -12.98
N GLU A 243 15.43 -42.14 -12.21
CA GLU A 243 14.09 -42.56 -11.79
C GLU A 243 13.09 -41.42 -11.98
N PHE A 244 11.81 -41.74 -12.13
CA PHE A 244 10.78 -40.74 -12.40
C PHE A 244 9.47 -41.07 -11.69
N VAL A 245 8.79 -40.03 -11.20
CA VAL A 245 7.48 -40.11 -10.57
C VAL A 245 6.60 -39.00 -11.17
N ASN A 246 5.47 -39.39 -11.78
CA ASN A 246 4.41 -38.44 -12.08
C ASN A 246 3.38 -38.48 -10.95
N PRO A 247 3.16 -37.39 -10.19
CA PRO A 247 2.14 -37.36 -9.14
C PRO A 247 0.74 -37.81 -9.58
N LYS A 248 0.39 -37.68 -10.87
CA LYS A 248 -0.92 -38.09 -11.42
C LYS A 248 -1.08 -39.60 -11.57
N ASP A 249 0.00 -40.37 -11.56
CA ASP A 249 -0.03 -41.82 -11.74
C ASP A 249 -0.26 -42.56 -10.41
N HIS A 250 -0.43 -41.82 -9.30
CA HIS A 250 -0.56 -42.37 -7.95
C HIS A 250 -1.79 -41.80 -7.23
N ASN A 251 -2.46 -42.63 -6.43
CA ASN A 251 -3.56 -42.21 -5.57
C ASN A 251 -3.08 -41.69 -4.20
N LYS A 252 -1.83 -41.97 -3.84
CA LYS A 252 -1.20 -41.50 -2.60
C LYS A 252 -0.49 -40.16 -2.84
N PRO A 253 -0.32 -39.32 -1.81
CA PRO A 253 0.54 -38.14 -1.88
C PRO A 253 1.95 -38.51 -2.38
N VAL A 254 2.51 -37.69 -3.26
CA VAL A 254 3.79 -38.00 -3.93
C VAL A 254 4.94 -38.19 -2.92
N GLN A 255 4.92 -37.49 -1.79
CA GLN A 255 5.90 -37.66 -0.72
C GLN A 255 5.87 -39.07 -0.11
N GLU A 256 4.70 -39.70 0.00
CA GLU A 256 4.58 -41.07 0.50
C GLU A 256 5.07 -42.09 -0.53
N VAL A 257 4.78 -41.85 -1.81
CA VAL A 257 5.29 -42.68 -2.93
C VAL A 257 6.82 -42.67 -2.93
N ILE A 258 7.42 -41.49 -2.82
CA ILE A 258 8.88 -41.35 -2.75
C ILE A 258 9.42 -42.05 -1.50
N ALA A 259 8.80 -41.86 -0.34
CA ALA A 259 9.23 -42.53 0.90
C ALA A 259 9.19 -44.07 0.79
N GLU A 260 8.13 -44.63 0.19
CA GLU A 260 8.02 -46.07 -0.08
C GLU A 260 9.12 -46.56 -1.05
N MET A 261 9.39 -45.81 -2.11
CA MET A 261 10.43 -46.14 -3.12
C MET A 261 11.86 -46.02 -2.58
N THR A 262 12.05 -45.28 -1.49
CA THR A 262 13.37 -44.93 -0.93
C THR A 262 13.59 -45.45 0.48
N ASN A 263 12.64 -46.24 1.00
CA ASN A 263 12.67 -46.81 2.34
C ASN A 263 12.82 -45.76 3.45
N GLY A 264 11.98 -44.72 3.42
CA GLY A 264 11.90 -43.69 4.46
C GLY A 264 11.97 -42.25 3.96
N GLY A 265 12.36 -42.04 2.69
CA GLY A 265 12.50 -40.72 2.07
C GLY A 265 13.87 -40.53 1.43
N VAL A 266 14.02 -39.49 0.61
CA VAL A 266 15.30 -39.15 -0.04
C VAL A 266 16.23 -38.42 0.91
N ASP A 267 17.55 -38.52 0.68
CA ASP A 267 18.52 -37.76 1.46
C ASP A 267 18.38 -36.27 1.20
N ARG A 268 18.15 -35.88 -0.04
CA ARG A 268 17.98 -34.48 -0.46
C ARG A 268 16.77 -34.33 -1.36
N SER A 269 16.09 -33.19 -1.27
CA SER A 269 15.12 -32.77 -2.28
C SER A 269 15.39 -31.34 -2.73
N VAL A 270 15.12 -31.07 -4.00
CA VAL A 270 15.25 -29.74 -4.59
C VAL A 270 13.96 -29.41 -5.34
N GLU A 271 13.26 -28.35 -4.91
CA GLU A 271 12.00 -27.92 -5.50
C GLU A 271 12.22 -26.77 -6.48
N CYS A 272 11.76 -26.92 -7.72
CA CYS A 272 12.06 -26.02 -8.84
C CYS A 272 10.81 -25.58 -9.64
N THR A 273 9.59 -25.69 -9.07
CA THR A 273 8.33 -25.33 -9.74
C THR A 273 7.75 -24.01 -9.27
N GLY A 274 7.94 -23.64 -8.00
CA GLY A 274 7.26 -22.52 -7.35
C GLY A 274 5.87 -22.87 -6.81
N SER A 275 5.42 -24.11 -6.96
CA SER A 275 4.14 -24.57 -6.41
C SER A 275 4.26 -24.88 -4.93
N ILE A 276 3.39 -24.29 -4.11
CA ILE A 276 3.33 -24.60 -2.66
C ILE A 276 3.15 -26.10 -2.38
N GLN A 277 2.33 -26.79 -3.17
CA GLN A 277 2.13 -28.22 -2.96
C GLN A 277 3.40 -29.01 -3.25
N ALA A 278 4.13 -28.65 -4.31
CA ALA A 278 5.43 -29.26 -4.60
C ALA A 278 6.46 -28.93 -3.50
N MET A 279 6.45 -27.72 -2.94
CA MET A 279 7.34 -27.35 -1.82
C MET A 279 7.06 -28.20 -0.58
N ILE A 280 5.79 -28.39 -0.22
CA ILE A 280 5.40 -29.21 0.94
C ILE A 280 5.82 -30.66 0.69
N SER A 281 5.48 -31.22 -0.49
CA SER A 281 5.89 -32.59 -0.84
C SER A 281 7.41 -32.76 -0.87
N ALA A 282 8.16 -31.78 -1.38
CA ALA A 282 9.61 -31.81 -1.37
C ALA A 282 10.17 -31.85 0.06
N PHE A 283 9.60 -31.06 0.98
CA PHE A 283 10.01 -31.10 2.39
C PHE A 283 9.60 -32.39 3.10
N GLU A 284 8.43 -32.93 2.81
CA GLU A 284 7.91 -34.11 3.51
C GLU A 284 8.46 -35.43 2.95
N CYS A 285 9.00 -35.43 1.73
CA CYS A 285 9.59 -36.63 1.12
C CYS A 285 11.04 -36.90 1.52
N VAL A 286 11.70 -35.99 2.24
CA VAL A 286 13.07 -36.25 2.71
C VAL A 286 13.07 -37.14 3.94
N HIS A 287 14.14 -37.93 4.08
CA HIS A 287 14.33 -38.84 5.19
C HIS A 287 14.28 -38.09 6.54
N ASP A 288 13.68 -38.70 7.56
CA ASP A 288 13.82 -38.21 8.92
C ASP A 288 15.27 -38.37 9.42
N GLY A 289 15.69 -37.61 10.43
CA GLY A 289 17.06 -37.64 10.96
C GLY A 289 18.07 -36.77 10.19
N TRP A 290 18.11 -36.83 8.85
CA TRP A 290 19.18 -36.16 8.08
C TRP A 290 18.75 -35.56 6.73
N GLY A 291 17.47 -35.64 6.39
CA GLY A 291 16.93 -35.14 5.14
C GLY A 291 17.06 -33.61 5.02
N VAL A 292 17.44 -33.12 3.83
CA VAL A 292 17.49 -31.67 3.55
C VAL A 292 16.68 -31.36 2.30
N ALA A 293 15.66 -30.51 2.45
CA ALA A 293 14.89 -29.98 1.33
C ALA A 293 15.35 -28.55 1.00
N VAL A 294 15.56 -28.27 -0.28
CA VAL A 294 15.95 -26.96 -0.79
C VAL A 294 14.85 -26.41 -1.69
N LEU A 295 14.24 -25.31 -1.27
CA LEU A 295 13.23 -24.60 -2.06
C LEU A 295 13.91 -23.57 -2.98
N VAL A 296 13.67 -23.71 -4.28
CA VAL A 296 14.26 -22.87 -5.34
C VAL A 296 13.17 -22.11 -6.11
N GLY A 297 12.02 -22.75 -6.34
CA GLY A 297 10.91 -22.15 -7.04
C GLY A 297 10.37 -20.92 -6.31
N VAL A 298 9.94 -19.91 -7.06
CA VAL A 298 9.36 -18.69 -6.50
C VAL A 298 7.83 -18.84 -6.43
N PRO A 299 7.21 -18.82 -5.25
CA PRO A 299 5.76 -18.96 -5.10
C PRO A 299 5.03 -17.64 -5.42
N SER A 300 3.70 -17.70 -5.50
CA SER A 300 2.89 -16.48 -5.65
C SER A 300 2.91 -15.66 -4.35
N LYS A 301 2.65 -14.35 -4.43
CA LYS A 301 2.75 -13.46 -3.26
C LYS A 301 1.78 -13.80 -2.11
N ASP A 302 0.64 -14.43 -2.43
CA ASP A 302 -0.42 -14.77 -1.47
C ASP A 302 -0.32 -16.22 -0.96
N ASP A 303 0.66 -16.98 -1.45
CA ASP A 303 0.82 -18.39 -1.15
C ASP A 303 1.40 -18.61 0.27
N ALA A 304 0.96 -19.68 0.95
CA ALA A 304 1.42 -20.03 2.30
C ALA A 304 1.90 -21.48 2.38
N PHE A 305 3.12 -21.67 2.89
CA PHE A 305 3.70 -22.98 3.19
C PHE A 305 3.28 -23.46 4.58
N LYS A 306 2.65 -24.64 4.68
CA LYS A 306 2.20 -25.24 5.95
C LYS A 306 2.61 -26.70 6.01
N THR A 307 3.22 -27.11 7.12
CA THR A 307 3.60 -28.51 7.39
C THR A 307 3.50 -28.78 8.90
N HIS A 308 3.52 -30.05 9.32
CA HIS A 308 3.42 -30.42 10.72
C HIS A 308 4.74 -30.15 11.48
N PRO A 309 4.74 -29.51 12.67
CA PRO A 309 5.96 -29.22 13.42
C PRO A 309 6.83 -30.45 13.74
N THR A 310 6.20 -31.62 13.87
CA THR A 310 6.91 -32.90 14.07
C THR A 310 7.90 -33.21 12.94
N ASN A 311 7.68 -32.72 11.73
CA ASN A 311 8.63 -32.91 10.63
C ASN A 311 9.99 -32.27 10.94
N PHE A 312 10.00 -31.13 11.65
CA PHE A 312 11.24 -30.49 12.12
C PHE A 312 11.81 -31.18 13.36
N LEU A 313 10.95 -31.63 14.29
CA LEU A 313 11.39 -32.38 15.47
C LEU A 313 12.02 -33.73 15.13
N ASN A 314 11.62 -34.32 14.00
CA ASN A 314 12.25 -35.49 13.40
C ASN A 314 13.49 -35.14 12.56
N GLU A 315 14.14 -34.01 12.85
CA GLU A 315 15.42 -33.57 12.28
C GLU A 315 15.46 -33.41 10.74
N ARG A 316 14.31 -33.18 10.09
CA ARG A 316 14.31 -32.69 8.70
C ARG A 316 14.73 -31.24 8.65
N THR A 317 15.57 -30.90 7.67
CA THR A 317 16.05 -29.53 7.46
C THR A 317 15.39 -28.91 6.22
N LEU A 318 14.78 -27.75 6.39
CA LEU A 318 14.28 -26.93 5.28
C LEU A 318 15.24 -25.76 5.01
N LYS A 319 15.65 -25.59 3.75
CA LYS A 319 16.48 -24.46 3.30
C LYS A 319 15.84 -23.80 2.08
N GLY A 320 16.11 -22.52 1.90
CA GLY A 320 15.92 -21.81 0.64
C GLY A 320 17.26 -21.51 -0.02
N THR A 321 17.21 -21.10 -1.28
CA THR A 321 18.38 -20.57 -1.97
C THR A 321 18.01 -19.47 -2.93
N PHE A 322 18.91 -18.52 -3.13
CA PHE A 322 18.80 -17.49 -4.14
C PHE A 322 20.01 -17.59 -5.05
N TYR A 323 19.81 -17.65 -6.38
CA TYR A 323 20.89 -17.84 -7.37
C TYR A 323 21.86 -18.99 -7.04
N GLY A 324 21.35 -20.07 -6.42
CA GLY A 324 22.15 -21.25 -6.07
C GLY A 324 23.22 -21.00 -5.00
N ASN A 325 23.05 -19.97 -4.17
CA ASN A 325 24.05 -19.49 -3.20
C ASN A 325 25.39 -19.09 -3.82
N TYR A 326 25.44 -18.78 -5.12
CA TYR A 326 26.62 -18.19 -5.74
C TYR A 326 26.65 -16.68 -5.52
N LYS A 327 27.81 -16.15 -5.14
CA LYS A 327 28.17 -14.74 -5.26
C LYS A 327 28.53 -14.44 -6.72
N PRO A 328 27.78 -13.60 -7.44
CA PRO A 328 27.91 -13.48 -8.89
C PRO A 328 29.31 -13.13 -9.41
N ARG A 329 29.98 -12.13 -8.84
CA ARG A 329 31.33 -11.71 -9.24
C ARG A 329 32.39 -12.68 -8.75
N THR A 330 32.22 -13.21 -7.55
CA THR A 330 33.24 -14.03 -6.89
C THR A 330 33.24 -15.47 -7.38
N ASP A 331 32.05 -16.08 -7.53
CA ASP A 331 31.93 -17.53 -7.76
C ASP A 331 31.62 -17.91 -9.20
N LEU A 332 30.85 -17.09 -9.93
CA LEU A 332 30.43 -17.41 -11.31
C LEU A 332 31.60 -17.65 -12.27
N PRO A 333 32.74 -16.91 -12.18
CA PRO A 333 33.90 -17.20 -13.03
C PRO A 333 34.41 -18.63 -12.85
N ASN A 334 34.37 -19.17 -11.62
CA ASN A 334 34.77 -20.55 -11.36
C ASN A 334 33.80 -21.57 -11.98
N VAL A 335 32.51 -21.24 -12.06
CA VAL A 335 31.51 -22.07 -12.75
C VAL A 335 31.77 -22.08 -14.26
N VAL A 336 32.12 -20.93 -14.84
CA VAL A 336 32.57 -20.86 -16.25
C VAL A 336 33.81 -21.71 -16.46
N GLU A 337 34.79 -21.65 -15.56
CA GLU A 337 36.00 -22.48 -15.66
C GLU A 337 35.71 -23.98 -15.58
N LYS A 338 34.68 -24.40 -14.82
CA LYS A 338 34.23 -25.81 -14.81
C LYS A 338 33.72 -26.25 -16.18
N TYR A 339 32.94 -25.39 -16.85
CA TYR A 339 32.52 -25.63 -18.23
C TYR A 339 33.72 -25.69 -19.18
N MET A 340 34.66 -24.76 -19.07
CA MET A 340 35.88 -24.75 -19.91
C MET A 340 36.74 -26.01 -19.74
N ARG A 341 36.71 -26.65 -18.57
CA ARG A 341 37.38 -27.94 -18.30
C ARG A 341 36.56 -29.17 -18.69
N GLY A 342 35.34 -29.01 -19.20
CA GLY A 342 34.44 -30.12 -19.54
C GLY A 342 33.83 -30.83 -18.32
N GLU A 343 33.87 -30.22 -17.12
CA GLU A 343 33.22 -30.74 -15.91
C GLU A 343 31.70 -30.46 -15.90
N LEU A 344 31.27 -29.50 -16.71
CA LEU A 344 29.87 -29.07 -16.87
C LEU A 344 29.56 -28.98 -18.36
N GLU A 345 28.43 -29.53 -18.79
CA GLU A 345 27.97 -29.46 -20.18
C GLU A 345 26.78 -28.48 -20.27
N LEU A 346 26.93 -27.40 -21.05
CA LEU A 346 25.90 -26.35 -21.17
C LEU A 346 25.06 -26.48 -22.44
N GLU A 347 25.61 -27.09 -23.48
CA GLU A 347 25.00 -27.24 -24.79
C GLU A 347 23.67 -27.97 -24.72
N LYS A 348 23.56 -28.97 -23.83
CA LYS A 348 22.33 -29.73 -23.62
C LYS A 348 21.16 -28.90 -23.07
N PHE A 349 21.41 -27.75 -22.45
CA PHE A 349 20.37 -26.84 -21.99
C PHE A 349 19.84 -25.93 -23.12
N ILE A 350 20.63 -25.72 -24.17
CA ILE A 350 20.27 -24.85 -25.30
C ILE A 350 19.57 -25.68 -26.37
N THR A 351 18.26 -25.48 -26.50
CA THR A 351 17.42 -26.27 -27.42
C THR A 351 17.23 -25.61 -28.77
N HIS A 352 17.22 -24.28 -28.81
CA HIS A 352 16.97 -23.49 -29.99
C HIS A 352 17.89 -22.27 -30.01
N THR A 353 18.28 -21.87 -31.22
CA THR A 353 19.00 -20.63 -31.48
C THR A 353 18.17 -19.79 -32.45
N VAL A 354 17.85 -18.55 -32.06
CA VAL A 354 16.95 -17.66 -32.82
C VAL A 354 17.65 -16.32 -33.08
N PRO A 355 17.54 -15.73 -34.29
CA PRO A 355 18.02 -14.37 -34.53
C PRO A 355 17.30 -13.35 -33.63
N PHE A 356 17.99 -12.28 -33.21
CA PHE A 356 17.42 -11.26 -32.34
C PHE A 356 16.22 -10.55 -32.95
N SER A 357 16.19 -10.40 -34.28
CA SER A 357 15.03 -9.89 -35.01
C SER A 357 13.77 -10.75 -34.86
N GLU A 358 13.93 -12.04 -34.53
CA GLU A 358 12.83 -13.01 -34.35
C GLU A 358 12.53 -13.29 -32.86
N ILE A 359 12.88 -12.39 -31.94
CA ILE A 359 12.70 -12.61 -30.49
C ILE A 359 11.28 -13.06 -30.07
N ASN A 360 10.22 -12.57 -30.74
CA ASN A 360 8.85 -12.99 -30.45
C ASN A 360 8.62 -14.48 -30.70
N LYS A 361 9.32 -15.09 -31.66
CA LYS A 361 9.27 -16.54 -31.90
C LYS A 361 9.86 -17.32 -30.73
N ALA A 362 10.88 -16.78 -30.05
CA ALA A 362 11.43 -17.38 -28.84
C ALA A 362 10.40 -17.32 -27.68
N PHE A 363 9.66 -16.22 -27.54
CA PHE A 363 8.53 -16.14 -26.61
C PHE A 363 7.43 -17.17 -26.94
N ASP A 364 7.09 -17.35 -28.22
CA ASP A 364 6.10 -18.34 -28.65
C ASP A 364 6.53 -19.79 -28.34
N LEU A 365 7.81 -20.13 -28.50
CA LEU A 365 8.36 -21.44 -28.17
C LEU A 365 8.27 -21.72 -26.66
N MET A 366 8.63 -20.74 -25.83
CA MET A 366 8.52 -20.81 -24.37
C MET A 366 7.07 -21.02 -23.92
N LEU A 367 6.12 -20.26 -24.50
CA LEU A 367 4.69 -20.38 -24.17
C LEU A 367 4.10 -21.75 -24.53
N LYS A 368 4.60 -22.40 -25.59
CA LYS A 368 4.19 -23.76 -25.97
C LYS A 368 4.83 -24.86 -25.12
N GLY A 369 5.85 -24.52 -24.32
CA GLY A 369 6.60 -25.49 -23.51
C GLY A 369 7.45 -26.46 -24.36
N GLU A 370 7.80 -26.07 -25.58
CA GLU A 370 8.60 -26.85 -26.53
C GLU A 370 10.12 -26.70 -26.30
N SER A 371 10.53 -25.89 -25.31
CA SER A 371 11.92 -25.48 -25.05
C SER A 371 12.32 -25.60 -23.58
N ILE A 372 13.62 -25.75 -23.35
CA ILE A 372 14.26 -25.73 -22.02
C ILE A 372 14.86 -24.34 -21.77
N SER A 373 15.67 -23.89 -22.72
CA SER A 373 16.23 -22.54 -22.83
C SER A 373 16.51 -22.24 -24.30
N GLU A 374 16.32 -20.98 -24.69
CA GLU A 374 16.50 -20.46 -26.04
C GLU A 374 17.61 -19.42 -26.06
N GLU A 375 18.56 -19.61 -26.96
CA GLU A 375 19.64 -18.68 -27.22
C GLU A 375 19.21 -17.69 -28.32
N ILE A 376 19.33 -16.40 -28.06
CA ILE A 376 19.00 -15.33 -29.00
C ILE A 376 20.29 -14.61 -29.43
N VAL A 377 20.51 -14.54 -30.74
CA VAL A 377 21.75 -14.03 -31.36
C VAL A 377 21.52 -12.66 -32.01
N PRO A 378 22.23 -11.58 -31.61
CA PRO A 378 22.21 -10.29 -32.29
C PRO A 378 22.62 -10.42 -33.77
N ASP A 379 21.86 -9.80 -34.69
CA ASP A 379 22.16 -9.94 -36.12
C ASP A 379 23.54 -9.32 -36.44
N ARG A 380 24.45 -10.12 -36.96
CA ARG A 380 25.78 -9.66 -37.39
C ARG A 380 25.67 -8.89 -38.71
N GLY A 381 25.60 -7.55 -38.65
CA GLY A 381 25.57 -6.72 -39.86
C GLY A 381 26.12 -5.30 -39.68
N ARG A 382 27.36 -5.09 -40.16
CA ARG A 382 28.05 -3.86 -40.68
C ARG A 382 27.87 -2.52 -39.92
N PHE A 383 28.97 -1.79 -39.70
CA PHE A 383 29.21 -0.42 -40.21
C PHE A 383 30.49 0.20 -39.63
N SER A 384 31.47 0.47 -40.50
CA SER A 384 32.46 1.54 -40.32
C SER A 384 31.91 2.79 -41.02
N PHE A 385 32.09 4.01 -40.48
CA PHE A 385 32.53 5.16 -41.29
C PHE A 385 32.94 6.36 -40.42
N ARG A 386 33.96 7.05 -40.96
CA ARG A 386 34.59 8.32 -40.56
C ARG A 386 33.67 9.54 -40.69
N GLU A 387 33.89 10.50 -39.79
CA GLU A 387 33.76 11.98 -39.88
C GLU A 387 32.80 12.63 -40.88
N LYS A 388 32.01 13.59 -40.37
CA LYS A 388 32.22 15.03 -40.63
C LYS A 388 31.43 15.92 -39.67
N GLU A 389 32.14 16.83 -39.00
CA GLU A 389 31.61 18.02 -38.34
C GLU A 389 30.80 18.90 -39.30
N LYS A 390 29.78 19.59 -38.76
CA LYS A 390 29.60 21.03 -38.95
C LYS A 390 28.60 21.63 -37.95
N GLU A 391 29.03 22.72 -37.36
CA GLU A 391 28.31 23.67 -36.50
C GLU A 391 26.91 24.08 -37.03
N LYS A 392 25.99 24.34 -36.08
CA LYS A 392 25.31 25.63 -36.00
C LYS A 392 24.75 25.89 -34.59
N ASN A 393 25.00 27.10 -34.14
CA ASN A 393 24.77 27.64 -32.81
C ASN A 393 23.44 28.43 -32.75
N LYS A 394 22.92 28.63 -31.52
CA LYS A 394 21.86 29.55 -31.04
C LYS A 394 20.38 29.16 -31.20
N ASN A 395 19.70 28.93 -30.07
CA ASN A 395 18.79 29.92 -29.48
C ASN A 395 18.53 29.70 -27.97
N LYS A 396 18.16 30.80 -27.31
CA LYS A 396 18.16 31.11 -25.88
C LYS A 396 16.97 30.54 -25.09
N ARG A 397 17.25 30.28 -23.80
CA ARG A 397 16.46 30.52 -22.57
C ARG A 397 14.93 30.64 -22.69
N GLU A 398 14.25 29.73 -21.99
CA GLU A 398 13.13 30.00 -21.08
C GLU A 398 13.29 29.06 -19.88
N GLU A 399 13.71 29.61 -18.72
CA GLU A 399 13.59 28.93 -17.42
C GLU A 399 12.24 29.34 -16.84
N SER A 400 11.27 28.43 -16.83
CA SER A 400 10.07 28.57 -16.01
C SER A 400 10.46 28.31 -14.55
N ALA A 401 10.27 29.31 -13.68
CA ALA A 401 10.41 29.16 -12.24
C ALA A 401 9.47 28.06 -11.74
N GLY A 402 10.01 26.92 -11.34
CA GLY A 402 9.23 25.83 -10.74
C GLY A 402 8.81 26.21 -9.32
N VAL A 403 7.54 25.97 -8.98
CA VAL A 403 7.06 25.99 -7.59
C VAL A 403 7.75 24.85 -6.85
N ILE A 404 8.52 25.16 -5.81
CA ILE A 404 9.20 24.13 -5.01
C ILE A 404 8.28 23.75 -3.86
N ARG A 405 7.78 22.51 -3.91
CA ARG A 405 7.05 21.86 -2.81
C ARG A 405 8.07 21.07 -1.98
N GLU A 406 8.38 21.55 -0.79
CA GLU A 406 9.28 20.87 0.14
C GLU A 406 8.44 20.12 1.19
N VAL A 407 8.50 18.79 1.17
CA VAL A 407 7.85 17.95 2.17
C VAL A 407 8.70 17.99 3.44
N LEU A 408 8.18 18.61 4.49
CA LEU A 408 8.86 18.73 5.78
C LEU A 408 8.83 17.37 6.52
N PRO A 409 9.79 17.10 7.42
CA PRO A 409 9.86 15.85 8.19
C PRO A 409 8.58 15.51 8.98
N ASP A 410 7.74 16.50 9.28
CA ASP A 410 6.45 16.33 9.93
C ASP A 410 5.29 15.98 9.00
N GLY A 411 5.49 15.97 7.68
CA GLY A 411 4.46 15.61 6.69
C GLY A 411 3.65 16.79 6.18
N SER A 412 3.92 18.01 6.65
CA SER A 412 3.42 19.23 6.02
C SER A 412 4.25 19.58 4.78
N CYS A 413 3.64 20.26 3.80
CA CYS A 413 4.36 20.72 2.62
C CYS A 413 4.50 22.24 2.64
N LYS A 414 5.74 22.73 2.59
CA LYS A 414 6.03 24.15 2.40
C LYS A 414 6.07 24.44 0.91
N VAL A 415 5.23 25.36 0.47
CA VAL A 415 5.21 25.84 -0.90
C VAL A 415 6.08 27.10 -0.96
N ALA A 416 7.28 26.98 -1.55
CA ALA A 416 8.21 28.10 -1.67
C ALA A 416 8.06 28.79 -3.03
N LEU A 417 7.76 30.08 -3.00
CA LEU A 417 7.91 30.99 -4.14
C LEU A 417 9.34 31.54 -4.13
N GLY A 418 10.31 30.74 -4.59
CA GLY A 418 11.68 31.19 -4.89
C GLY A 418 12.68 31.32 -3.72
N SER A 419 13.87 30.73 -3.95
CA SER A 419 15.15 30.80 -3.23
C SER A 419 15.35 29.99 -1.93
N SER A 420 16.56 29.42 -1.85
CA SER A 420 17.08 28.31 -1.04
C SER A 420 17.32 28.60 0.45
N GLY A 421 17.23 27.57 1.29
CA GLY A 421 17.84 27.56 2.63
C GLY A 421 17.81 26.20 3.34
N ASN A 422 19.01 25.72 3.73
CA ASN A 422 19.31 24.44 4.41
C ASN A 422 18.63 24.23 5.78
N GLY A 423 18.42 22.97 6.18
CA GLY A 423 18.17 22.65 7.60
C GLY A 423 17.85 21.18 7.95
N GLU A 424 18.91 20.44 8.30
CA GLU A 424 19.04 19.36 9.31
C GLU A 424 18.07 18.16 9.43
N THR A 425 18.72 17.00 9.46
CA THR A 425 18.23 15.63 9.64
C THR A 425 17.77 15.34 11.08
N ILE A 426 16.58 14.75 11.25
CA ILE A 426 16.19 14.07 12.51
C ILE A 426 15.58 12.70 12.20
N THR A 427 16.09 11.69 12.89
CA THR A 427 15.75 10.26 12.84
C THR A 427 14.34 9.96 13.35
N ALA A 428 13.58 9.10 12.65
CA ALA A 428 12.31 8.55 13.12
C ALA A 428 12.41 7.05 13.44
N LEU A 429 11.95 6.68 14.65
CA LEU A 429 11.73 5.30 15.12
C LEU A 429 10.39 4.73 14.59
N PRO A 430 10.23 3.40 14.49
CA PRO A 430 9.05 2.75 13.92
C PRO A 430 7.97 2.42 14.97
N ASN A 431 6.76 2.13 14.48
CA ASN A 431 5.64 1.41 15.11
C ASN A 431 4.57 2.24 15.85
N GLU A 432 3.41 2.39 15.19
CA GLU A 432 2.07 2.01 15.66
C GLU A 432 1.00 2.58 14.70
N MET A 433 -0.07 1.82 14.46
CA MET A 433 -1.15 2.15 13.51
C MET A 433 -2.30 2.87 14.23
N GLU A 434 -2.01 3.76 15.19
CA GLU A 434 -3.00 4.68 15.77
C GLU A 434 -3.30 5.78 14.74
N ALA A 435 -4.26 5.53 13.87
CA ALA A 435 -4.40 6.19 12.59
C ALA A 435 -5.74 6.93 12.51
N VAL A 436 -5.76 8.19 12.98
CA VAL A 436 -6.66 9.31 12.55
C VAL A 436 -6.58 10.51 13.51
N VAL A 437 -6.04 10.38 14.71
CA VAL A 437 -5.72 11.54 15.57
C VAL A 437 -4.31 12.01 15.24
N PRO A 438 -4.07 13.31 14.90
CA PRO A 438 -2.72 13.84 14.84
C PRO A 438 -2.05 13.50 16.16
N ARG A 439 -0.85 12.90 16.16
CA ARG A 439 -0.15 12.53 17.40
C ARG A 439 -0.19 13.72 18.37
N LYS A 440 -0.08 13.51 19.69
CA LYS A 440 0.15 14.65 20.61
C LYS A 440 1.29 15.58 20.13
N SER A 441 2.26 15.06 19.37
CA SER A 441 3.31 15.83 18.67
C SER A 441 2.85 16.63 17.43
N ASP A 442 1.78 16.21 16.74
CA ASP A 442 1.22 16.86 15.56
C ASP A 442 0.13 17.89 15.95
N LYS A 443 -0.61 17.62 17.04
CA LYS A 443 -1.40 18.64 17.77
C LYS A 443 -0.55 19.85 18.19
N ILE A 444 0.75 19.65 18.36
CA ILE A 444 1.71 20.71 18.71
C ILE A 444 2.12 21.55 17.48
N LYS A 445 1.96 21.07 16.23
CA LYS A 445 2.58 21.68 15.04
C LYS A 445 1.66 22.45 14.08
N ILE A 446 0.37 22.09 13.95
CA ILE A 446 -0.65 22.88 13.19
C ILE A 446 -0.60 24.35 13.61
N MET A 447 -0.24 24.56 14.87
CA MET A 447 -0.14 25.85 15.50
C MET A 447 1.32 26.16 15.90
N GLY A 448 2.12 25.24 16.46
CA GLY A 448 3.39 25.61 17.11
C GLY A 448 4.52 26.17 16.23
N GLY A 449 4.53 25.91 14.92
CA GLY A 449 5.60 26.40 14.02
C GLY A 449 5.49 27.89 13.69
N ALA A 450 4.27 28.41 13.56
CA ALA A 450 3.97 29.80 13.21
C ALA A 450 3.73 30.71 14.45
N LEU A 451 3.79 30.17 15.66
CA LEU A 451 3.36 30.85 16.88
C LEU A 451 4.47 31.41 17.78
N ARG A 452 5.72 31.47 17.30
CA ARG A 452 6.80 32.14 18.06
C ARG A 452 6.84 33.63 17.73
N GLY A 453 6.34 34.45 18.65
CA GLY A 453 6.54 35.91 18.68
C GLY A 453 5.28 36.75 18.46
N SER A 454 4.83 37.39 19.55
CA SER A 454 3.97 38.58 19.63
C SER A 454 2.45 38.46 19.35
N THR A 455 1.71 38.99 20.34
CA THR A 455 0.28 39.30 20.55
C THR A 455 -0.73 39.23 19.40
N GLY A 456 -1.82 38.46 19.62
CA GLY A 456 -3.15 38.68 19.04
C GLY A 456 -3.43 37.94 17.72
N LYS A 457 -4.06 36.76 17.79
CA LYS A 457 -4.27 35.90 16.61
C LYS A 457 -5.75 35.59 16.35
N LEU A 458 -6.19 35.76 15.10
CA LEU A 458 -7.53 35.40 14.60
C LEU A 458 -7.44 34.14 13.73
N ILE A 459 -8.25 33.11 14.00
CA ILE A 459 -8.40 31.99 13.06
C ILE A 459 -9.59 32.25 12.13
N GLY A 460 -9.32 32.35 10.82
CA GLY A 460 -10.34 32.31 9.76
C GLY A 460 -10.58 30.87 9.33
N VAL A 461 -11.79 30.35 9.52
CA VAL A 461 -12.17 28.96 9.18
C VAL A 461 -13.19 28.95 8.03
N ASP A 462 -13.10 27.91 7.20
CA ASP A 462 -13.94 27.65 6.02
C ASP A 462 -15.44 27.90 6.26
N GLY A 463 -16.12 28.48 5.27
CA GLY A 463 -17.57 28.77 5.27
C GLY A 463 -18.37 27.98 4.22
N THR A 464 -17.72 27.19 3.37
CA THR A 464 -18.35 26.66 2.15
C THR A 464 -19.10 25.34 2.39
N ASP A 465 -20.36 25.29 1.92
CA ASP A 465 -21.34 24.20 2.06
C ASP A 465 -21.84 23.87 3.48
N GLY A 466 -22.40 24.87 4.19
CA GLY A 466 -23.50 24.78 5.18
C GLY A 466 -23.38 23.86 6.42
N ILE A 467 -22.44 22.93 6.44
CA ILE A 467 -22.39 21.73 7.29
C ILE A 467 -20.93 21.46 7.70
N VAL A 468 -19.91 21.72 6.86
CA VAL A 468 -18.48 21.69 7.26
C VAL A 468 -18.12 22.95 8.04
N LYS A 469 -18.62 23.05 9.27
CA LYS A 469 -18.32 24.15 10.20
C LYS A 469 -16.89 23.99 10.73
N VAL A 470 -16.53 24.81 11.72
CA VAL A 470 -15.34 24.76 12.60
C VAL A 470 -14.96 23.33 13.11
N SER A 471 -15.77 22.32 12.81
CA SER A 471 -15.67 20.88 13.05
C SER A 471 -14.25 20.30 13.07
N ILE A 472 -13.40 20.53 12.06
CA ILE A 472 -12.03 19.99 12.06
C ILE A 472 -11.23 20.57 13.24
N VAL A 473 -11.30 21.88 13.45
CA VAL A 473 -10.59 22.57 14.53
C VAL A 473 -11.24 22.26 15.88
N SER A 474 -12.58 22.20 15.97
CA SER A 474 -13.31 21.99 17.22
C SER A 474 -13.20 20.56 17.76
N VAL A 475 -12.98 19.58 16.89
CA VAL A 475 -12.74 18.20 17.30
C VAL A 475 -11.29 18.00 17.77
N VAL A 476 -10.35 18.78 17.23
CA VAL A 476 -8.91 18.65 17.54
C VAL A 476 -8.49 19.50 18.73
N TYR A 477 -8.99 20.73 18.86
CA TYR A 477 -8.60 21.70 19.88
C TYR A 477 -9.77 22.15 20.75
N SER A 478 -9.53 22.21 22.05
CA SER A 478 -10.37 22.95 22.99
C SER A 478 -10.12 24.46 22.90
N GLN A 479 -11.11 25.27 23.27
CA GLN A 479 -10.93 26.73 23.37
C GLN A 479 -9.80 27.13 24.33
N SER A 480 -9.62 26.38 25.42
CA SER A 480 -8.53 26.61 26.37
C SER A 480 -7.15 26.40 25.74
N GLU A 481 -6.99 25.38 24.88
CA GLU A 481 -5.75 25.13 24.15
C GLU A 481 -5.48 26.23 23.12
N LEU A 482 -6.51 26.73 22.42
CA LEU A 482 -6.37 27.86 21.51
C LEU A 482 -5.94 29.14 22.24
N LEU A 483 -6.52 29.42 23.41
CA LEU A 483 -6.16 30.57 24.24
C LEU A 483 -4.71 30.48 24.76
N GLN A 484 -4.26 29.30 25.17
CA GLN A 484 -2.84 29.07 25.55
C GLN A 484 -1.87 29.34 24.40
N LYS A 485 -2.37 29.35 23.16
CA LYS A 485 -1.61 29.65 21.94
C LYS A 485 -1.79 31.10 21.46
N GLU A 486 -2.39 31.96 22.29
CA GLU A 486 -2.66 33.38 22.01
C GLU A 486 -3.64 33.59 20.85
N VAL A 487 -4.51 32.62 20.59
CA VAL A 487 -5.67 32.79 19.69
C VAL A 487 -6.83 33.29 20.53
N PHE A 488 -7.18 34.56 20.34
CA PHE A 488 -8.22 35.23 21.12
C PHE A 488 -9.57 35.24 20.43
N LEU A 489 -9.58 35.09 19.10
CA LEU A 489 -10.78 35.21 18.29
C LEU A 489 -10.77 34.14 17.19
N VAL A 490 -11.95 33.54 16.95
CA VAL A 490 -12.18 32.57 15.87
C VAL A 490 -13.40 33.06 15.11
N GLU A 491 -13.23 33.36 13.82
CA GLU A 491 -14.30 33.85 12.95
C GLU A 491 -14.39 32.99 11.68
N LEU A 492 -15.58 32.93 11.08
CA LEU A 492 -15.78 32.32 9.78
C LEU A 492 -15.37 33.30 8.67
N VAL A 493 -14.76 32.81 7.59
CA VAL A 493 -14.33 33.65 6.45
C VAL A 493 -15.46 34.48 5.85
N ASP A 494 -16.68 33.93 5.82
CA ASP A 494 -17.88 34.64 5.34
C ASP A 494 -18.26 35.82 6.23
N SER A 495 -18.09 35.67 7.54
CA SER A 495 -18.34 36.72 8.53
C SER A 495 -17.24 37.78 8.49
N ILE A 496 -15.98 37.36 8.31
CA ILE A 496 -14.82 38.24 8.16
C ILE A 496 -14.98 39.16 6.94
N THR A 497 -15.54 38.64 5.84
CA THR A 497 -15.79 39.42 4.61
C THR A 497 -16.83 40.53 4.81
N LYS A 498 -17.71 40.41 5.81
CA LYS A 498 -18.76 41.41 6.11
C LYS A 498 -18.32 42.46 7.12
N SER A 499 -17.30 42.19 7.94
CA SER A 499 -16.78 43.13 8.93
C SER A 499 -15.82 44.13 8.30
N LYS A 500 -16.03 45.44 8.55
CA LYS A 500 -15.18 46.53 8.04
C LYS A 500 -14.16 47.06 9.06
N GLU A 501 -14.07 46.43 10.22
CA GLU A 501 -13.21 46.93 11.31
C GLU A 501 -11.74 46.53 11.07
N LEU A 502 -10.87 47.53 10.88
CA LEU A 502 -9.44 47.32 10.66
C LEU A 502 -8.76 46.88 11.96
N MET A 503 -8.08 45.74 11.93
CA MET A 503 -7.37 45.16 13.08
C MET A 503 -5.91 44.86 12.71
N SER A 504 -5.19 45.89 12.26
CA SER A 504 -3.81 45.79 11.76
C SER A 504 -2.79 45.30 12.79
N HIS A 505 -3.12 45.37 14.10
CA HIS A 505 -2.28 44.87 15.19
C HIS A 505 -2.41 43.35 15.41
N LEU A 506 -3.34 42.68 14.72
CA LEU A 506 -3.55 41.25 14.83
C LEU A 506 -2.95 40.51 13.63
N LYS A 507 -2.53 39.27 13.89
CA LYS A 507 -2.09 38.32 12.88
C LYS A 507 -3.25 37.39 12.52
N ALA A 508 -3.50 37.19 11.24
CA ALA A 508 -4.54 36.30 10.76
C ALA A 508 -3.96 34.94 10.38
N VAL A 509 -4.56 33.88 10.91
CA VAL A 509 -4.26 32.48 10.59
C VAL A 509 -5.47 31.93 9.87
N TYR A 510 -5.34 31.66 8.57
CA TYR A 510 -6.42 31.03 7.80
C TYR A 510 -6.18 29.53 7.73
N PHE A 511 -7.18 28.73 8.06
CA PHE A 511 -7.17 27.29 7.84
C PHE A 511 -8.38 26.89 7.01
N LEU A 512 -8.16 26.70 5.70
CA LEU A 512 -9.24 26.59 4.71
C LEU A 512 -9.06 25.38 3.80
N ARG A 513 -10.17 24.86 3.27
CA ARG A 513 -10.09 23.94 2.13
C ARG A 513 -9.77 24.74 0.86
N PRO A 514 -8.93 24.24 -0.07
CA PRO A 514 -8.58 24.95 -1.31
C PRO A 514 -9.72 24.92 -2.36
N THR A 515 -10.95 25.28 -1.97
CA THR A 515 -12.10 25.38 -2.86
C THR A 515 -12.04 26.68 -3.67
N THR A 516 -12.69 26.71 -4.84
CA THR A 516 -12.73 27.92 -5.67
C THR A 516 -13.33 29.11 -4.93
N GLU A 517 -14.34 28.87 -4.09
CA GLU A 517 -14.99 29.90 -3.29
C GLU A 517 -14.04 30.46 -2.21
N ASN A 518 -13.38 29.60 -1.43
CA ASN A 518 -12.39 30.05 -0.42
C ASN A 518 -11.24 30.83 -1.04
N ILE A 519 -10.72 30.39 -2.19
CA ILE A 519 -9.66 31.12 -2.90
C ILE A 519 -10.17 32.49 -3.38
N GLN A 520 -11.43 32.60 -3.81
CA GLN A 520 -12.02 33.90 -4.15
C GLN A 520 -12.20 34.81 -2.92
N HIS A 521 -12.59 34.26 -1.77
CA HIS A 521 -12.67 35.01 -0.52
C HIS A 521 -11.30 35.53 -0.09
N LEU A 522 -10.27 34.68 -0.09
CA LEU A 522 -8.90 35.08 0.20
C LEU A 522 -8.40 36.16 -0.77
N ARG A 523 -8.64 36.00 -2.09
CA ARG A 523 -8.30 37.03 -3.08
C ARG A 523 -8.89 38.39 -2.74
N ARG A 524 -10.16 38.46 -2.33
CA ARG A 524 -10.80 39.73 -1.93
C ARG A 524 -10.18 40.31 -0.66
N GLN A 525 -9.78 39.46 0.29
CA GLN A 525 -9.13 39.87 1.54
C GLN A 525 -7.70 40.37 1.32
N LEU A 526 -6.92 39.70 0.47
CA LEU A 526 -5.53 40.10 0.16
C LEU A 526 -5.47 41.39 -0.66
N ALA A 527 -6.46 41.62 -1.52
CA ALA A 527 -6.59 42.89 -2.24
C ALA A 527 -6.91 44.08 -1.32
N ALA A 528 -7.49 43.85 -0.14
CA ALA A 528 -7.83 44.87 0.85
C ALA A 528 -7.61 44.36 2.28
N PRO A 529 -6.34 44.26 2.74
CA PRO A 529 -6.01 43.54 3.96
C PRO A 529 -6.56 44.22 5.22
N ARG A 530 -7.33 43.46 6.01
CA ARG A 530 -7.85 43.85 7.34
C ARG A 530 -6.81 43.72 8.46
N PHE A 531 -5.89 42.76 8.34
CA PHE A 531 -4.89 42.36 9.34
C PHE A 531 -3.48 42.74 8.92
N GLY A 532 -2.54 42.78 9.89
CA GLY A 532 -1.15 43.14 9.62
C GLY A 532 -0.33 42.04 8.95
N GLU A 533 -0.60 40.78 9.28
CA GLU A 533 0.10 39.61 8.73
C GLU A 533 -0.90 38.47 8.44
N TYR A 534 -0.67 37.74 7.35
CA TYR A 534 -1.49 36.58 6.95
C TYR A 534 -0.63 35.31 6.88
N HIS A 535 -1.07 34.28 7.60
CA HIS A 535 -0.54 32.92 7.51
C HIS A 535 -1.63 32.02 6.92
N LEU A 536 -1.40 31.52 5.71
CA LEU A 536 -2.36 30.74 4.95
C LEU A 536 -2.05 29.25 5.08
N PHE A 537 -2.95 28.50 5.69
CA PHE A 537 -2.90 27.05 5.81
C PHE A 537 -4.06 26.43 5.03
N PHE A 538 -3.74 25.46 4.18
CA PHE A 538 -4.74 24.75 3.38
C PHE A 538 -4.88 23.31 3.85
N SER A 539 -6.12 22.82 3.97
CA SER A 539 -6.40 21.45 4.46
C SER A 539 -5.98 20.36 3.47
N ASN A 540 -5.71 20.73 2.22
CA ASN A 540 -5.43 19.83 1.11
C ASN A 540 -4.47 20.46 0.08
N ILE A 541 -4.14 19.72 -0.97
CA ILE A 541 -3.21 20.11 -2.04
C ILE A 541 -3.72 21.37 -2.76
N LEU A 542 -2.86 22.39 -2.86
CA LEU A 542 -3.12 23.59 -3.65
C LEU A 542 -2.71 23.37 -5.10
N LYS A 543 -3.56 23.80 -6.03
CA LYS A 543 -3.19 23.82 -7.44
C LYS A 543 -2.30 25.03 -7.72
N ASP A 544 -1.34 24.87 -8.64
CA ASP A 544 -0.43 25.97 -9.03
C ASP A 544 -1.19 27.21 -9.51
N THR A 545 -2.32 27.02 -10.21
CA THR A 545 -3.20 28.12 -10.62
C THR A 545 -3.80 28.88 -9.44
N GLN A 546 -4.11 28.21 -8.33
CA GLN A 546 -4.63 28.85 -7.12
C GLN A 546 -3.53 29.63 -6.41
N ILE A 547 -2.30 29.10 -6.39
CA ILE A 547 -1.14 29.78 -5.81
C ILE A 547 -0.86 31.08 -6.57
N HIS A 548 -0.87 31.05 -7.91
CA HIS A 548 -0.72 32.25 -8.74
C HIS A 548 -1.82 33.29 -8.47
N ILE A 549 -3.09 32.87 -8.37
CA ILE A 549 -4.20 33.77 -8.05
C ILE A 549 -4.00 34.47 -6.70
N LEU A 550 -3.53 33.75 -5.68
CA LEU A 550 -3.28 34.34 -4.35
C LEU A 550 -2.10 35.31 -4.38
N ALA A 551 -1.00 34.93 -5.06
CA ALA A 551 0.17 35.78 -5.21
C ALA A 551 -0.15 37.08 -5.94
N ASP A 552 -0.88 37.01 -7.06
CA ASP A 552 -1.31 38.18 -7.84
C ASP A 552 -2.25 39.10 -7.05
N SER A 553 -2.92 38.58 -6.02
CA SER A 553 -3.88 39.34 -5.19
C SER A 553 -3.25 39.99 -3.96
N ASP A 554 -2.03 39.60 -3.58
CA ASP A 554 -1.33 40.13 -2.40
C ASP A 554 -0.46 41.35 -2.77
N GLU A 555 -1.12 42.42 -3.23
CA GLU A 555 -0.44 43.68 -3.60
C GLU A 555 0.28 44.36 -2.43
N HIS A 556 -0.03 43.97 -1.20
CA HIS A 556 0.51 44.55 0.04
C HIS A 556 1.60 43.69 0.69
N GLU A 557 1.97 42.56 0.09
CA GLU A 557 2.94 41.58 0.63
C GLU A 557 2.62 41.17 2.08
N ALA A 558 1.32 41.06 2.39
CA ALA A 558 0.85 40.79 3.74
C ALA A 558 0.94 39.28 4.08
N VAL A 559 1.05 38.41 3.08
CA VAL A 559 1.18 36.96 3.26
C VAL A 559 2.61 36.60 3.64
N GLN A 560 2.77 36.08 4.85
CA GLN A 560 4.07 35.65 5.38
C GLN A 560 4.38 34.18 5.11
N GLN A 561 3.34 33.36 4.93
CA GLN A 561 3.48 31.91 4.86
C GLN A 561 2.30 31.28 4.14
N VAL A 562 2.60 30.33 3.26
CA VAL A 562 1.62 29.43 2.64
C VAL A 562 2.05 28.00 2.90
N GLN A 563 1.18 27.20 3.52
CA GLN A 563 1.46 25.80 3.83
C GLN A 563 0.25 24.90 3.58
N GLU A 564 0.55 23.68 3.12
CA GLU A 564 -0.42 22.60 3.03
C GLU A 564 -0.34 21.75 4.30
N PHE A 565 -1.47 21.61 4.96
CA PHE A 565 -1.63 20.76 6.14
C PHE A 565 -2.78 19.79 5.87
N TYR A 566 -2.44 18.54 5.54
CA TYR A 566 -3.37 17.53 5.02
C TYR A 566 -4.37 16.98 6.07
N ALA A 567 -5.29 17.83 6.54
CA ALA A 567 -6.34 17.50 7.49
C ALA A 567 -7.72 17.83 6.91
N ASP A 568 -8.04 17.22 5.77
CA ASP A 568 -9.31 17.44 5.03
C ASP A 568 -10.44 16.47 5.45
N PHE A 569 -10.43 16.06 6.71
CA PHE A 569 -11.33 15.08 7.32
C PHE A 569 -11.55 15.39 8.81
N VAL A 570 -12.68 14.93 9.37
CA VAL A 570 -13.01 15.07 10.80
C VAL A 570 -12.72 13.75 11.51
N ALA A 571 -11.74 13.77 12.41
CA ALA A 571 -11.30 12.63 13.20
C ALA A 571 -12.20 12.39 14.41
N VAL A 572 -13.17 11.47 14.32
CA VAL A 572 -14.13 11.22 15.41
C VAL A 572 -13.44 10.48 16.57
N ASP A 573 -12.70 9.41 16.24
CA ASP A 573 -11.91 8.61 17.16
C ASP A 573 -10.63 8.08 16.46
N PRO A 574 -9.71 7.38 17.15
CA PRO A 574 -8.42 6.98 16.58
C PRO A 574 -8.47 6.11 15.33
N TYR A 575 -9.62 5.53 14.98
CA TYR A 575 -9.74 4.63 13.81
C TYR A 575 -10.92 4.99 12.90
N HIS A 576 -11.61 6.10 13.17
CA HIS A 576 -12.81 6.50 12.46
C HIS A 576 -12.78 8.00 12.17
N PHE A 577 -12.96 8.33 10.89
CA PHE A 577 -13.11 9.69 10.40
C PHE A 577 -14.35 9.83 9.53
N THR A 578 -14.82 11.07 9.38
CA THR A 578 -15.86 11.44 8.44
C THR A 578 -15.39 12.58 7.53
N LEU A 579 -15.77 12.51 6.25
CA LEU A 579 -15.57 13.62 5.30
C LEU A 579 -16.69 14.67 5.38
N HIS A 580 -17.72 14.38 6.19
CA HIS A 580 -18.84 15.26 6.46
C HIS A 580 -19.59 15.70 5.19
N ILE A 581 -19.83 14.74 4.29
CA ILE A 581 -20.56 14.95 3.03
C ILE A 581 -22.07 14.73 3.29
N PRO A 582 -22.89 15.79 3.31
CA PRO A 582 -24.31 15.67 3.55
C PRO A 582 -25.02 14.95 2.39
N SER A 583 -26.07 14.20 2.72
CA SER A 583 -26.92 13.50 1.74
C SER A 583 -26.17 12.63 0.74
N SER A 584 -25.04 12.04 1.17
CA SER A 584 -24.18 11.21 0.31
C SER A 584 -24.90 9.98 -0.27
N TYR A 585 -25.98 9.53 0.38
CA TYR A 585 -26.83 8.44 -0.09
C TYR A 585 -27.45 8.69 -1.47
N ILE A 586 -27.64 9.95 -1.89
CA ILE A 586 -28.21 10.29 -3.20
C ILE A 586 -27.29 9.82 -4.34
N TYR A 587 -25.98 9.91 -4.15
CA TYR A 587 -24.98 9.48 -5.14
C TYR A 587 -24.85 7.96 -5.25
N MET A 588 -25.46 7.22 -4.32
CA MET A 588 -25.53 5.77 -4.37
C MET A 588 -26.74 5.29 -5.20
N LEU A 589 -27.65 6.17 -5.61
CA LEU A 589 -28.82 5.81 -6.40
C LEU A 589 -28.51 5.89 -7.91
N PRO A 590 -28.80 4.84 -8.72
CA PRO A 590 -28.41 4.80 -10.14
C PRO A 590 -29.03 5.87 -11.06
N ALA A 591 -30.07 6.59 -10.63
CA ALA A 591 -31.00 7.28 -11.54
C ALA A 591 -31.10 8.80 -11.39
N VAL A 592 -30.39 9.46 -10.47
CA VAL A 592 -30.83 10.79 -9.97
C VAL A 592 -29.80 11.92 -10.07
N VAL A 593 -28.55 11.65 -10.45
CA VAL A 593 -27.50 12.68 -10.34
C VAL A 593 -26.90 13.04 -11.71
N ASP A 594 -26.85 14.34 -11.99
CA ASP A 594 -26.15 14.85 -13.16
C ASP A 594 -24.64 14.49 -13.08
N PRO A 595 -23.97 14.25 -14.22
CA PRO A 595 -22.57 13.83 -14.21
C PRO A 595 -21.61 14.80 -13.51
N SER A 596 -21.94 16.09 -13.46
CA SER A 596 -21.07 17.12 -12.89
C SER A 596 -21.10 17.12 -11.36
N THR A 597 -22.28 16.97 -10.75
CA THR A 597 -22.43 16.86 -9.30
C THR A 597 -21.85 15.54 -8.81
N LEU A 598 -21.99 14.46 -9.57
CA LEU A 598 -21.34 13.19 -9.24
C LEU A 598 -19.81 13.28 -9.27
N GLN A 599 -19.22 14.01 -10.23
CA GLN A 599 -17.79 14.25 -10.27
C GLN A 599 -17.34 15.06 -9.05
N ARG A 600 -18.04 16.15 -8.69
CA ARG A 600 -17.72 16.95 -7.48
C ARG A 600 -17.75 16.11 -6.21
N PHE A 601 -18.71 15.20 -6.10
CA PHE A 601 -18.76 14.24 -5.00
C PHE A 601 -17.53 13.32 -4.98
N CYS A 602 -17.16 12.74 -6.13
CA CYS A 602 -15.97 11.89 -6.25
C CYS A 602 -14.70 12.66 -5.87
N ASP A 603 -14.53 13.87 -6.41
CA ASP A 603 -13.38 14.74 -6.14
C ASP A 603 -13.27 15.01 -4.63
N ARG A 604 -14.38 15.38 -3.98
CA ARG A 604 -14.41 15.60 -2.51
C ARG A 604 -13.98 14.36 -1.73
N VAL A 605 -14.42 13.17 -2.15
CA VAL A 605 -14.06 11.91 -1.48
C VAL A 605 -12.57 11.61 -1.68
N VAL A 606 -12.08 11.75 -2.91
CA VAL A 606 -10.68 11.50 -3.29
C VAL A 606 -9.75 12.45 -2.55
N ASP A 607 -10.07 13.74 -2.52
CA ASP A 607 -9.36 14.77 -1.76
C ASP A 607 -9.25 14.40 -0.27
N GLY A 608 -10.38 14.01 0.32
CA GLY A 608 -10.43 13.61 1.74
C GLY A 608 -9.59 12.37 2.04
N VAL A 609 -9.69 11.33 1.19
CA VAL A 609 -8.91 10.09 1.34
C VAL A 609 -7.42 10.33 1.10
N ALA A 610 -7.06 11.16 0.13
CA ALA A 610 -5.69 11.58 -0.11
C ALA A 610 -5.10 12.30 1.11
N ALA A 611 -5.84 13.23 1.70
CA ALA A 611 -5.42 13.91 2.92
C ALA A 611 -5.17 12.93 4.07
N VAL A 612 -6.02 11.91 4.26
CA VAL A 612 -5.79 10.86 5.27
C VAL A 612 -4.48 10.13 5.03
N PHE A 613 -4.20 9.69 3.80
CA PHE A 613 -2.98 8.95 3.50
C PHE A 613 -1.69 9.79 3.60
N LEU A 614 -1.77 11.08 3.24
CA LEU A 614 -0.68 12.04 3.46
C LEU A 614 -0.44 12.26 4.96
N ALA A 615 -1.50 12.44 5.76
CA ALA A 615 -1.40 12.58 7.21
C ALA A 615 -0.78 11.33 7.87
N LEU A 616 -1.14 10.14 7.39
CA LEU A 616 -0.57 8.88 7.86
C LEU A 616 0.85 8.60 7.35
N LYS A 617 1.33 9.39 6.37
CA LYS A 617 2.59 9.16 5.64
C LYS A 617 2.65 7.77 5.03
N ARG A 618 1.55 7.37 4.40
CA ARG A 618 1.36 6.03 3.82
C ARG A 618 0.88 6.16 2.39
N ARG A 619 1.38 5.28 1.52
CA ARG A 619 0.89 5.13 0.16
C ARG A 619 0.15 3.79 0.03
N PRO A 620 -1.17 3.76 -0.18
CA PRO A 620 -1.95 2.54 -0.15
C PRO A 620 -2.00 1.81 -1.49
N VAL A 621 -2.08 0.48 -1.45
CA VAL A 621 -2.66 -0.32 -2.52
C VAL A 621 -4.16 -0.05 -2.54
N ILE A 622 -4.75 0.19 -3.70
CA ILE A 622 -6.17 0.55 -3.82
C ILE A 622 -6.96 -0.64 -4.37
N ARG A 623 -7.98 -1.07 -3.62
CA ARG A 623 -8.97 -2.06 -4.04
C ARG A 623 -10.37 -1.47 -3.89
N TYR A 624 -11.31 -1.97 -4.69
CA TYR A 624 -12.69 -1.52 -4.66
C TYR A 624 -13.66 -2.68 -4.87
N GLN A 625 -14.88 -2.50 -4.39
CA GLN A 625 -15.98 -3.42 -4.61
C GLN A 625 -16.41 -3.41 -6.09
N ARG A 626 -16.29 -4.55 -6.76
CA ARG A 626 -16.52 -4.67 -8.22
C ARG A 626 -17.95 -4.32 -8.64
N THR A 627 -18.94 -4.57 -7.78
CA THR A 627 -20.37 -4.33 -8.06
C THR A 627 -20.78 -2.86 -7.95
N SER A 628 -19.88 -1.98 -7.50
CA SER A 628 -20.16 -0.55 -7.32
C SER A 628 -19.37 0.31 -8.31
N ASP A 629 -20.09 0.96 -9.23
CA ASP A 629 -19.50 1.92 -10.17
C ASP A 629 -18.91 3.14 -9.46
N ILE A 630 -19.54 3.60 -8.37
CA ILE A 630 -19.05 4.74 -7.60
C ILE A 630 -17.76 4.39 -6.85
N ALA A 631 -17.66 3.21 -6.25
CA ALA A 631 -16.43 2.74 -5.59
C ALA A 631 -15.30 2.57 -6.61
N LYS A 632 -15.61 2.04 -7.80
CA LYS A 632 -14.65 1.93 -8.91
C LYS A 632 -14.14 3.31 -9.35
N ARG A 633 -15.02 4.30 -9.51
CA ARG A 633 -14.64 5.66 -9.91
C ARG A 633 -13.77 6.34 -8.87
N ILE A 634 -14.16 6.29 -7.59
CA ILE A 634 -13.35 6.81 -6.47
C ILE A 634 -11.96 6.16 -6.45
N ALA A 635 -11.89 4.84 -6.60
CA ALA A 635 -10.61 4.14 -6.61
C ALA A 635 -9.71 4.52 -7.80
N HIS A 636 -10.29 4.72 -8.98
CA HIS A 636 -9.55 5.13 -10.17
C HIS A 636 -9.01 6.56 -10.04
N GLU A 637 -9.84 7.50 -9.59
CA GLU A 637 -9.43 8.89 -9.37
C GLU A 637 -8.42 9.01 -8.21
N ALA A 638 -8.59 8.25 -7.12
CA ALA A 638 -7.60 8.19 -6.05
C ALA A 638 -6.25 7.63 -6.55
N ASN A 639 -6.28 6.60 -7.40
CA ASN A 639 -5.06 6.08 -8.02
C ASN A 639 -4.41 7.12 -8.93
N LYS A 640 -5.19 7.82 -9.75
CA LYS A 640 -4.71 8.89 -10.62
C LYS A 640 -4.04 10.01 -9.82
N LEU A 641 -4.68 10.51 -8.76
CA LEU A 641 -4.12 11.54 -7.90
C LEU A 641 -2.84 11.07 -7.20
N MET A 642 -2.87 9.94 -6.50
CA MET A 642 -1.75 9.48 -5.66
C MET A 642 -0.57 8.87 -6.44
N TYR A 643 -0.81 8.37 -7.66
CA TYR A 643 0.22 7.67 -8.44
C TYR A 643 0.65 8.34 -9.73
N GLN A 644 -0.18 9.20 -10.33
CA GLN A 644 0.12 9.83 -11.60
C GLN A 644 0.36 11.33 -11.43
N GLU A 645 -0.54 12.03 -10.75
CA GLU A 645 -0.49 13.50 -10.63
C GLU A 645 0.46 13.95 -9.51
N GLU A 646 0.27 13.46 -8.29
CA GLU A 646 0.95 13.95 -7.09
C GLU A 646 1.87 12.89 -6.48
N SER A 647 2.45 12.03 -7.33
CA SER A 647 3.23 10.86 -6.88
C SER A 647 4.41 11.19 -5.95
N GLY A 648 5.01 12.38 -6.10
CA GLY A 648 6.10 12.85 -5.25
C GLY A 648 5.69 13.13 -3.80
N LEU A 649 4.47 13.61 -3.56
CA LEU A 649 3.95 13.85 -2.21
C LEU A 649 3.72 12.53 -1.44
N PHE A 650 3.52 11.42 -2.16
CA PHE A 650 3.30 10.09 -1.59
C PHE A 650 4.56 9.20 -1.57
N ASP A 651 5.75 9.76 -1.82
CA ASP A 651 7.01 9.00 -1.82
C ASP A 651 7.56 8.81 -0.39
N PHE A 652 6.86 7.97 0.38
CA PHE A 652 7.22 7.64 1.76
C PHE A 652 8.13 6.40 1.85
N ARG A 653 8.88 6.29 2.96
CA ARG A 653 9.69 5.11 3.27
C ARG A 653 8.83 3.83 3.23
N ARG A 654 9.20 2.89 2.37
CA ARG A 654 8.48 1.61 2.21
C ARG A 654 8.42 0.85 3.53
N THR A 655 7.25 0.33 3.86
CA THR A 655 7.03 -0.55 5.01
C THR A 655 6.83 -1.99 4.58
N GLU A 656 7.21 -2.95 5.43
CA GLU A 656 7.15 -4.39 5.14
C GLU A 656 5.77 -4.84 4.66
N VAL A 657 4.71 -4.25 5.23
CA VAL A 657 3.32 -4.42 4.78
C VAL A 657 2.87 -3.15 4.09
N SER A 658 2.33 -3.29 2.87
CA SER A 658 1.72 -2.18 2.15
C SER A 658 0.31 -1.91 2.68
N PRO A 659 -0.03 -0.65 3.03
CA PRO A 659 -1.37 -0.32 3.50
C PRO A 659 -2.39 -0.50 2.38
N LEU A 660 -3.64 -0.81 2.74
CA LEU A 660 -4.73 -1.05 1.79
C LEU A 660 -5.82 0.02 1.96
N LEU A 661 -6.18 0.67 0.86
CA LEU A 661 -7.43 1.41 0.73
C LEU A 661 -8.45 0.48 0.08
N LEU A 662 -9.51 0.14 0.83
CA LEU A 662 -10.62 -0.64 0.32
C LEU A 662 -11.87 0.25 0.20
N ALA A 663 -12.25 0.60 -1.03
CA ALA A 663 -13.48 1.34 -1.31
C ALA A 663 -14.69 0.40 -1.39
N LEU A 664 -15.61 0.55 -0.44
CA LEU A 664 -16.86 -0.22 -0.34
C LEU A 664 -18.08 0.67 -0.55
N ASP A 665 -19.17 0.07 -1.00
CA ASP A 665 -20.46 0.72 -1.20
C ASP A 665 -21.45 0.24 -0.15
N ARG A 666 -22.08 1.18 0.55
CA ARG A 666 -23.05 0.87 1.61
C ARG A 666 -24.24 0.04 1.11
N ARG A 667 -24.56 0.07 -0.18
CA ARG A 667 -25.65 -0.73 -0.75
C ARG A 667 -25.45 -2.23 -0.67
N ASP A 668 -24.22 -2.71 -0.51
CA ASP A 668 -23.93 -4.13 -0.32
C ASP A 668 -24.40 -4.64 1.06
N ASP A 669 -24.38 -3.74 2.05
CA ASP A 669 -24.82 -4.00 3.42
C ASP A 669 -25.76 -2.89 3.91
N PRO A 670 -27.03 -2.94 3.47
CA PRO A 670 -28.07 -2.04 3.94
C PRO A 670 -28.64 -2.45 5.32
N VAL A 671 -28.27 -3.63 5.84
CA VAL A 671 -28.79 -4.19 7.10
C VAL A 671 -28.16 -3.50 8.30
N THR A 672 -26.82 -3.42 8.35
CA THR A 672 -26.08 -2.82 9.48
C THR A 672 -26.60 -1.45 9.93
N PRO A 673 -26.83 -0.45 9.06
CA PRO A 673 -27.33 0.86 9.50
C PRO A 673 -28.79 0.87 9.95
N LEU A 674 -29.54 -0.22 9.77
CA LEU A 674 -30.95 -0.33 10.21
C LEU A 674 -31.08 -0.98 11.60
N LEU A 675 -30.07 -1.72 12.05
CA LEU A 675 -30.10 -2.45 13.32
C LEU A 675 -29.97 -1.51 14.51
N ASN A 676 -30.76 -1.73 15.56
CA ASN A 676 -30.54 -1.09 16.85
C ASN A 676 -29.15 -1.42 17.42
N GLN A 677 -28.47 -0.41 17.95
CA GLN A 677 -27.11 -0.50 18.46
C GLN A 677 -27.09 -0.57 19.99
N TRP A 678 -26.22 -1.41 20.55
CA TRP A 678 -26.13 -1.67 21.99
C TRP A 678 -24.75 -1.39 22.60
N THR A 679 -23.80 -0.92 21.81
CA THR A 679 -22.49 -0.43 22.30
C THR A 679 -22.57 1.07 22.59
N TYR A 680 -21.79 1.57 23.55
CA TYR A 680 -22.03 2.91 24.10
C TYR A 680 -22.09 4.02 23.04
N GLN A 681 -21.04 4.19 22.24
CA GLN A 681 -20.95 5.27 21.24
C GLN A 681 -22.03 5.13 20.17
N ALA A 682 -22.22 3.90 19.65
CA ALA A 682 -23.19 3.63 18.60
C ALA A 682 -24.63 3.83 19.08
N MET A 683 -24.94 3.42 20.31
CA MET A 683 -26.26 3.59 20.92
C MET A 683 -26.57 5.07 21.19
N VAL A 684 -25.60 5.86 21.65
CA VAL A 684 -25.77 7.31 21.80
C VAL A 684 -26.03 7.97 20.44
N HIS A 685 -25.27 7.59 19.40
CA HIS A 685 -25.47 8.13 18.05
C HIS A 685 -26.84 7.76 17.47
N GLU A 686 -27.30 6.53 17.70
CA GLU A 686 -28.58 6.02 17.22
C GLU A 686 -29.79 6.67 17.92
N LEU A 687 -29.73 6.84 19.25
CA LEU A 687 -30.90 7.28 20.03
C LEU A 687 -30.96 8.79 20.25
N ILE A 688 -29.81 9.45 20.36
CA ILE A 688 -29.71 10.88 20.71
C ILE A 688 -29.04 11.67 19.58
N GLY A 689 -28.04 11.07 18.93
CA GLY A 689 -27.27 11.71 17.88
C GLY A 689 -25.94 12.25 18.39
N ILE A 690 -24.88 11.98 17.64
CA ILE A 690 -23.55 12.58 17.85
C ILE A 690 -23.19 13.36 16.59
N GLN A 691 -22.89 14.65 16.76
CA GLN A 691 -22.40 15.53 15.70
C GLN A 691 -21.11 16.19 16.15
N ASP A 692 -20.00 15.95 15.45
CA ASP A 692 -18.67 16.50 15.76
C ASP A 692 -18.24 16.32 17.23
N ASN A 693 -18.41 15.11 17.77
CA ASN A 693 -18.18 14.75 19.18
C ASN A 693 -19.06 15.51 20.18
N LYS A 694 -20.17 16.09 19.73
CA LYS A 694 -21.14 16.76 20.57
C LYS A 694 -22.51 16.09 20.53
N VAL A 695 -23.20 16.16 21.65
CA VAL A 695 -24.56 15.67 21.84
C VAL A 695 -25.41 16.84 22.31
N ASP A 696 -26.47 17.13 21.57
CA ASP A 696 -27.47 18.13 21.96
C ASP A 696 -28.47 17.47 22.91
N LEU A 697 -28.56 17.98 24.14
CA LEU A 697 -29.48 17.48 25.16
C LEU A 697 -30.76 18.32 25.26
N LYS A 698 -30.95 19.33 24.40
CA LYS A 698 -32.14 20.19 24.42
C LYS A 698 -33.46 19.44 24.19
N SER A 699 -33.39 18.28 23.53
CA SER A 699 -34.56 17.42 23.29
C SER A 699 -34.97 16.59 24.50
N ILE A 700 -34.26 16.68 25.64
CA ILE A 700 -34.49 15.86 26.83
C ILE A 700 -35.29 16.65 27.89
N ASP A 701 -36.36 16.08 28.44
CA ASP A 701 -37.35 16.78 29.30
C ASP A 701 -36.79 17.36 30.62
N LYS A 702 -35.58 17.00 31.05
CA LYS A 702 -34.96 17.46 32.32
C LYS A 702 -33.43 17.58 32.19
N PHE A 703 -32.93 18.76 31.82
CA PHE A 703 -31.49 19.06 31.81
C PHE A 703 -31.16 20.27 32.70
N SER A 704 -29.93 20.31 33.21
CA SER A 704 -29.37 21.53 33.82
C SER A 704 -28.99 22.51 32.70
N LYS A 705 -29.27 23.81 32.83
CA LYS A 705 -28.90 24.84 31.82
C LYS A 705 -27.39 24.81 31.46
N ASP A 706 -26.55 24.30 32.36
CA ASP A 706 -25.11 24.14 32.16
C ASP A 706 -24.74 22.93 31.26
N GLN A 707 -25.72 22.15 30.77
CA GLN A 707 -25.53 20.90 30.00
C GLN A 707 -26.36 20.85 28.70
N GLU A 708 -26.71 21.98 28.11
CA GLU A 708 -27.43 22.01 26.83
C GLU A 708 -26.71 21.24 25.72
N GLU A 709 -25.39 21.32 25.69
CA GLU A 709 -24.54 20.62 24.73
C GLU A 709 -23.42 19.92 25.49
N VAL A 710 -23.18 18.66 25.15
CA VAL A 710 -22.23 17.80 25.85
C VAL A 710 -21.17 17.28 24.88
N VAL A 711 -19.91 17.36 25.28
CA VAL A 711 -18.78 16.82 24.51
C VAL A 711 -18.49 15.37 24.92
N LEU A 712 -18.52 14.48 23.94
CA LEU A 712 -18.13 13.07 24.01
C LEU A 712 -16.90 12.84 23.12
N SER A 713 -15.71 12.97 23.70
CA SER A 713 -14.43 12.77 23.02
C SER A 713 -13.57 11.79 23.80
N SER A 714 -13.07 10.74 23.13
CA SER A 714 -12.17 9.74 23.73
C SER A 714 -10.82 10.31 24.16
N GLU A 715 -10.43 11.48 23.63
CA GLU A 715 -9.18 12.15 23.98
C GLU A 715 -9.28 12.95 25.28
N GLN A 716 -10.46 13.54 25.54
CA GLN A 716 -10.68 14.42 26.70
C GLN A 716 -11.37 13.67 27.86
N ASP A 717 -11.99 12.54 27.57
CA ASP A 717 -12.79 11.75 28.50
C ASP A 717 -12.29 10.31 28.61
N SER A 718 -11.63 10.01 29.73
CA SER A 718 -11.11 8.67 30.03
C SER A 718 -12.20 7.64 30.28
N PHE A 719 -13.35 8.04 30.84
CA PHE A 719 -14.46 7.12 31.06
C PHE A 719 -15.08 6.73 29.72
N PHE A 720 -15.33 7.71 28.86
CA PHE A 720 -15.84 7.43 27.52
C PHE A 720 -14.87 6.55 26.72
N LYS A 721 -13.57 6.85 26.71
CA LYS A 721 -12.55 6.03 26.02
C LYS A 721 -12.58 4.57 26.45
N ALA A 722 -12.72 4.30 27.74
CA ALA A 722 -12.73 2.94 28.28
C ALA A 722 -14.04 2.19 28.00
N ASN A 723 -15.15 2.90 27.77
CA ASN A 723 -16.49 2.30 27.67
C ASN A 723 -17.14 2.45 26.29
N MET A 724 -16.51 3.13 25.32
CA MET A 724 -17.13 3.48 24.04
C MET A 724 -17.66 2.27 23.25
N TYR A 725 -17.04 1.09 23.41
CA TYR A 725 -17.40 -0.15 22.75
C TYR A 725 -18.07 -1.18 23.67
N GLU A 726 -18.21 -0.88 24.95
CA GLU A 726 -18.85 -1.78 25.92
C GLU A 726 -20.35 -1.85 25.66
N ASN A 727 -20.97 -2.99 26.00
CA ASN A 727 -22.41 -3.17 25.82
C ASN A 727 -23.22 -2.44 26.90
N PHE A 728 -24.50 -2.20 26.62
CA PHE A 728 -25.40 -1.46 27.51
C PHE A 728 -25.49 -2.01 28.95
N GLY A 729 -25.36 -3.33 29.13
CA GLY A 729 -25.35 -3.94 30.46
C GLY A 729 -24.11 -3.56 31.26
N ASP A 730 -22.93 -3.71 30.66
CA ASP A 730 -21.65 -3.40 31.29
C ASP A 730 -21.48 -1.90 31.56
N ILE A 731 -21.97 -1.03 30.67
CA ILE A 731 -22.00 0.42 30.89
C ILE A 731 -22.76 0.77 32.17
N GLY A 732 -23.91 0.13 32.41
CA GLY A 732 -24.71 0.36 33.62
C GLY A 732 -23.94 0.06 34.90
N MET A 733 -23.17 -1.05 34.91
CA MET A 733 -22.29 -1.41 36.03
C MET A 733 -21.12 -0.43 36.18
N ASN A 734 -20.50 -0.03 35.06
CA ASN A 734 -19.36 0.88 35.06
C ASN A 734 -19.74 2.31 35.49
N ILE A 735 -20.95 2.79 35.17
CA ILE A 735 -21.46 4.06 35.69
C ILE A 735 -21.70 3.98 37.18
N LYS A 736 -22.25 2.88 37.70
CA LYS A 736 -22.42 2.70 39.14
C LYS A 736 -21.08 2.82 39.86
N ARG A 737 -20.04 2.16 39.34
CA ARG A 737 -18.67 2.27 39.86
C ARG A 737 -18.15 3.71 39.80
N LEU A 738 -18.36 4.42 38.69
CA LEU A 738 -17.97 5.84 38.54
C LEU A 738 -18.66 6.73 39.59
N VAL A 739 -19.94 6.50 39.88
CA VAL A 739 -20.69 7.21 40.91
C VAL A 739 -20.17 6.88 42.32
N ASP A 740 -19.88 5.60 42.59
CA ASP A 740 -19.35 5.15 43.89
C ASP A 740 -17.96 5.77 44.16
N GLU A 741 -17.08 5.81 43.15
CA GLU A 741 -15.76 6.47 43.21
C GLU A 741 -15.92 7.97 43.49
N PHE A 742 -16.81 8.66 42.79
CA PHE A 742 -17.09 10.08 43.03
C PHE A 742 -17.63 10.32 44.45
N GLN A 743 -18.51 9.46 44.96
CA GLN A 743 -19.00 9.57 46.33
C GLN A 743 -17.91 9.39 47.38
N GLN A 744 -16.94 8.50 47.15
CA GLN A 744 -15.79 8.34 48.04
C GLN A 744 -14.92 9.60 48.07
N VAL A 745 -14.61 10.19 46.91
CA VAL A 745 -13.85 11.44 46.79
C VAL A 745 -14.61 12.64 47.38
N SER A 746 -15.94 12.67 47.22
CA SER A 746 -16.77 13.70 47.83
C SER A 746 -16.77 13.62 49.36
N LYS A 747 -16.84 12.41 49.93
CA LYS A 747 -16.76 12.19 51.38
C LYS A 747 -15.40 12.56 51.98
N SER A 748 -14.29 12.27 51.28
CA SER A 748 -12.97 12.72 51.73
C SER A 748 -12.86 14.24 51.74
N ASN A 749 -13.50 14.91 50.78
CA ASN A 749 -13.51 16.37 50.67
C ASN A 749 -14.49 17.06 51.63
N GLN A 750 -15.41 16.34 52.29
CA GLN A 750 -16.34 16.90 53.29
C GLN A 750 -15.72 17.04 54.70
N ASN A 751 -14.63 16.31 55.00
CA ASN A 751 -13.97 16.31 56.30
C ASN A 751 -12.83 17.35 56.38
N ILE A 752 -13.14 18.63 56.13
CA ILE A 752 -12.16 19.72 56.25
C ILE A 752 -12.12 20.19 57.70
N GLN A 753 -11.09 19.80 58.46
CA GLN A 753 -10.96 20.17 59.88
C GLN A 753 -9.74 21.05 60.17
N THR A 754 -8.74 21.08 59.29
CA THR A 754 -7.50 21.87 59.45
C THR A 754 -7.27 22.86 58.30
N ILE A 755 -6.39 23.85 58.54
CA ILE A 755 -5.97 24.81 57.50
C ILE A 755 -5.22 24.11 56.36
N GLU A 756 -4.53 23.00 56.66
CA GLU A 756 -3.85 22.17 55.65
C GLU A 756 -4.87 21.41 54.76
N ASP A 757 -5.98 20.95 55.34
CA ASP A 757 -7.07 20.31 54.59
C ASP A 757 -7.79 21.31 53.68
N MET A 758 -7.94 22.57 54.12
CA MET A 758 -8.47 23.64 53.27
C MET A 758 -7.57 23.89 52.05
N ALA A 759 -6.25 23.92 52.24
CA ALA A 759 -5.30 24.08 51.14
C ALA A 759 -5.39 22.90 50.15
N LYS A 760 -5.38 21.67 50.65
CA LYS A 760 -5.54 20.45 49.83
C LYS A 760 -6.87 20.41 49.07
N PHE A 761 -7.96 20.87 49.69
CA PHE A 761 -9.26 20.94 49.02
C PHE A 761 -9.24 21.97 47.89
N VAL A 762 -8.68 23.17 48.11
CA VAL A 762 -8.58 24.21 47.08
C VAL A 762 -7.70 23.76 45.92
N ASP A 763 -6.58 23.09 46.20
CA ASP A 763 -5.68 22.53 45.18
C ASP A 763 -6.37 21.43 44.35
N ASN A 764 -7.19 20.58 44.98
CA ASN A 764 -7.90 19.48 44.32
C ASN A 764 -9.28 19.89 43.74
N TYR A 765 -9.77 21.09 44.04
CA TYR A 765 -11.10 21.56 43.62
C TYR A 765 -11.32 21.56 42.09
N PRO A 766 -10.33 21.96 41.25
CA PRO A 766 -10.48 21.88 39.79
C PRO A 766 -10.70 20.44 39.28
N GLU A 767 -9.98 19.47 39.84
CA GLU A 767 -10.13 18.05 39.49
C GLU A 767 -11.48 17.52 39.94
N TYR A 768 -11.91 17.87 41.16
CA TYR A 768 -13.23 17.53 41.68
C TYR A 768 -14.36 18.07 40.78
N ARG A 769 -14.25 19.33 40.33
CA ARG A 769 -15.24 19.95 39.43
C ARG A 769 -15.29 19.25 38.06
N LYS A 770 -14.13 18.86 37.51
CA LYS A 770 -14.05 18.08 36.26
C LYS A 770 -14.69 16.70 36.43
N MET A 771 -14.41 16.01 37.53
CA MET A 771 -14.97 14.70 37.84
C MET A 771 -16.50 14.77 37.99
N HIS A 772 -17.01 15.75 38.73
CA HIS A 772 -18.46 15.98 38.87
C HIS A 772 -19.14 16.20 37.51
N GLY A 773 -18.53 17.01 36.64
CA GLY A 773 -19.02 17.24 35.28
C GLY A 773 -19.11 15.95 34.46
N ASN A 774 -18.08 15.11 34.51
CA ASN A 774 -18.06 13.83 33.79
C ASN A 774 -19.08 12.81 34.35
N VAL A 775 -19.19 12.70 35.67
CA VAL A 775 -20.19 11.82 36.32
C VAL A 775 -21.59 12.25 35.91
N SER A 776 -21.92 13.53 36.06
CA SER A 776 -23.23 14.06 35.71
C SER A 776 -23.55 13.83 34.22
N LYS A 777 -22.59 14.10 33.33
CA LYS A 777 -22.71 13.85 31.89
C LYS A 777 -23.10 12.41 31.57
N HIS A 778 -22.32 11.43 32.02
CA HIS A 778 -22.53 10.03 31.66
C HIS A 778 -23.79 9.44 32.31
N VAL A 779 -24.09 9.85 33.55
CA VAL A 779 -25.33 9.46 34.24
C VAL A 779 -26.55 9.98 33.48
N THR A 780 -26.56 11.24 33.03
CA THR A 780 -27.66 11.81 32.25
C THR A 780 -27.87 11.05 30.94
N LEU A 781 -26.80 10.80 30.17
CA LEU A 781 -26.88 10.08 28.90
C LEU A 781 -27.46 8.67 29.06
N VAL A 782 -26.95 7.89 30.02
CA VAL A 782 -27.42 6.51 30.21
C VAL A 782 -28.82 6.45 30.79
N THR A 783 -29.18 7.41 31.64
CA THR A 783 -30.56 7.53 32.14
C THR A 783 -31.54 7.79 31.00
N GLU A 784 -31.20 8.70 30.08
CA GLU A 784 -32.07 8.97 28.94
C GLU A 784 -32.14 7.79 27.96
N MET A 785 -31.01 7.15 27.65
CA MET A 785 -31.01 5.94 26.83
C MET A 785 -31.87 4.83 27.46
N SER A 786 -31.77 4.61 28.78
CA SER A 786 -32.61 3.65 29.49
C SER A 786 -34.10 3.99 29.40
N LYS A 787 -34.45 5.28 29.48
CA LYS A 787 -35.83 5.76 29.31
C LYS A 787 -36.33 5.47 27.89
N ILE A 788 -35.54 5.79 26.86
CA ILE A 788 -35.90 5.55 25.45
C ILE A 788 -36.08 4.04 25.18
N VAL A 789 -35.16 3.19 25.67
CA VAL A 789 -35.24 1.73 25.53
C VAL A 789 -36.54 1.17 26.11
N GLN A 790 -36.94 1.64 27.30
CA GLN A 790 -38.18 1.22 27.95
C GLN A 790 -39.42 1.73 27.22
N GLN A 791 -39.43 3.01 26.83
CA GLN A 791 -40.57 3.64 26.17
C GLN A 791 -40.88 3.03 24.80
N ARG A 792 -39.84 2.73 24.00
CA ARG A 792 -39.97 2.15 22.65
C ARG A 792 -39.91 0.62 22.62
N LYS A 793 -39.79 -0.04 23.78
CA LYS A 793 -39.60 -1.50 23.92
C LYS A 793 -38.48 -2.06 23.03
N LEU A 794 -37.34 -1.35 22.98
CA LEU A 794 -36.27 -1.65 22.02
C LEU A 794 -35.63 -3.02 22.20
N MET A 795 -35.71 -3.63 23.39
CA MET A 795 -35.20 -4.99 23.61
C MET A 795 -35.92 -6.02 22.73
N THR A 796 -37.26 -5.97 22.68
CA THR A 796 -38.06 -6.91 21.88
C THR A 796 -37.96 -6.60 20.39
N VAL A 797 -37.92 -5.31 20.03
CA VAL A 797 -37.71 -4.87 18.66
C VAL A 797 -36.37 -5.37 18.16
N SER A 798 -35.28 -5.08 18.87
CA SER A 798 -33.93 -5.47 18.49
C SER A 798 -33.75 -6.98 18.43
N GLN A 799 -34.35 -7.75 19.35
CA GLN A 799 -34.36 -9.20 19.24
C GLN A 799 -34.95 -9.66 17.90
N THR A 800 -36.09 -9.09 17.50
CA THR A 800 -36.74 -9.42 16.23
C THR A 800 -35.89 -8.98 15.04
N GLU A 801 -35.24 -7.82 15.10
CA GLU A 801 -34.29 -7.36 14.07
C GLU A 801 -33.12 -8.34 13.88
N GLN A 802 -32.54 -8.83 14.98
CA GLN A 802 -31.46 -9.82 14.94
C GLN A 802 -31.93 -11.16 14.39
N GLU A 803 -33.14 -11.60 14.76
CA GLU A 803 -33.74 -12.81 14.19
C GLU A 803 -33.98 -12.68 12.68
N LEU A 804 -34.41 -11.51 12.21
CA LEU A 804 -34.58 -11.22 10.78
C LEU A 804 -33.26 -11.19 10.01
N ALA A 805 -32.21 -10.63 10.62
CA ALA A 805 -30.90 -10.51 9.99
C ALA A 805 -30.12 -11.84 9.96
N CYS A 806 -30.21 -12.64 11.02
CA CYS A 806 -29.32 -13.79 11.24
C CYS A 806 -30.02 -15.16 11.09
N ASN A 807 -31.32 -15.28 11.39
CA ASN A 807 -32.02 -16.57 11.47
C ASN A 807 -32.93 -16.85 10.25
N GLY A 808 -33.23 -18.12 9.99
CA GLY A 808 -33.86 -18.61 8.75
C GLY A 808 -35.34 -19.00 8.81
N GLY A 809 -36.07 -18.64 9.88
CA GLY A 809 -37.47 -19.06 10.07
C GLY A 809 -38.49 -18.04 9.57
N GLN A 810 -38.90 -18.12 8.29
CA GLN A 810 -39.81 -17.14 7.67
C GLN A 810 -41.18 -17.01 8.36
N GLY A 811 -41.83 -18.13 8.72
CA GLY A 811 -43.15 -18.12 9.34
C GLY A 811 -43.16 -17.46 10.72
N ALA A 812 -42.21 -17.84 11.57
CA ALA A 812 -42.02 -17.24 12.89
C ALA A 812 -41.65 -15.75 12.80
N ALA A 813 -40.80 -15.39 11.83
CA ALA A 813 -40.42 -14.00 11.58
C ALA A 813 -41.62 -13.13 11.15
N PHE A 814 -42.48 -13.65 10.27
CA PHE A 814 -43.69 -12.93 9.85
C PHE A 814 -44.65 -12.68 11.02
N GLU A 815 -44.88 -13.70 11.85
CA GLU A 815 -45.73 -13.57 13.04
C GLU A 815 -45.13 -12.59 14.06
N ALA A 816 -43.83 -12.67 14.33
CA ALA A 816 -43.13 -11.77 15.24
C ALA A 816 -43.24 -10.30 14.79
N VAL A 817 -42.95 -10.00 13.52
CA VAL A 817 -43.10 -8.65 12.95
C VAL A 817 -44.56 -8.21 13.00
N THR A 818 -45.50 -9.09 12.64
CA THR A 818 -46.95 -8.79 12.66
C THR A 818 -47.43 -8.42 14.07
N ASN A 819 -46.94 -9.12 15.09
CA ASN A 819 -47.26 -8.87 16.49
C ASN A 819 -46.72 -7.52 16.96
N LEU A 820 -45.47 -7.18 16.62
CA LEU A 820 -44.90 -5.87 16.95
C LEU A 820 -45.59 -4.73 16.19
N LEU A 821 -45.98 -4.94 14.94
CA LEU A 821 -46.78 -3.95 14.19
C LEU A 821 -48.16 -3.69 14.82
N ASN A 822 -48.69 -4.63 15.61
CA ASN A 822 -49.95 -4.45 16.35
C ASN A 822 -49.78 -3.69 17.67
N ASP A 823 -48.57 -3.65 18.23
CA ASP A 823 -48.30 -3.02 19.51
C ASP A 823 -48.19 -1.50 19.36
N ASP A 824 -49.14 -0.77 19.95
CA ASP A 824 -49.24 0.70 19.85
C ASP A 824 -48.09 1.43 20.55
N SER A 825 -47.37 0.78 21.45
CA SER A 825 -46.23 1.37 22.17
C SER A 825 -44.94 1.46 21.33
N ILE A 826 -44.86 0.76 20.20
CA ILE A 826 -43.69 0.78 19.32
C ILE A 826 -43.73 2.01 18.42
N SER A 827 -42.59 2.66 18.21
CA SER A 827 -42.52 3.85 17.36
C SER A 827 -42.73 3.53 15.88
N ASP A 828 -43.24 4.50 15.11
CA ASP A 828 -43.42 4.33 13.66
C ASP A 828 -42.10 4.06 12.92
N VAL A 829 -40.99 4.62 13.40
CA VAL A 829 -39.65 4.40 12.83
C VAL A 829 -39.19 2.96 13.03
N ASP A 830 -39.40 2.39 14.21
CA ASP A 830 -39.04 1.00 14.52
C ASP A 830 -39.90 0.02 13.71
N ARG A 831 -41.19 0.30 13.57
CA ARG A 831 -42.10 -0.48 12.72
C ARG A 831 -41.64 -0.48 11.27
N LEU A 832 -41.27 0.70 10.74
CA LEU A 832 -40.76 0.82 9.38
C LEU A 832 -39.47 0.01 9.20
N ARG A 833 -38.53 0.11 10.14
CA ARG A 833 -37.27 -0.67 10.12
C ARG A 833 -37.50 -2.17 10.10
N LEU A 834 -38.40 -2.69 10.94
CA LEU A 834 -38.77 -4.11 10.94
C LEU A 834 -39.31 -4.58 9.59
N VAL A 835 -40.17 -3.80 8.95
CA VAL A 835 -40.69 -4.13 7.61
C VAL A 835 -39.58 -4.04 6.55
N MET A 836 -38.68 -3.04 6.63
CA MET A 836 -37.53 -2.93 5.71
C MET A 836 -36.59 -4.13 5.84
N LEU A 837 -36.26 -4.56 7.06
CA LEU A 837 -35.42 -5.73 7.31
C LEU A 837 -36.09 -7.02 6.82
N TYR A 838 -37.40 -7.16 7.06
CA TYR A 838 -38.17 -8.28 6.52
C TYR A 838 -38.15 -8.28 4.98
N ALA A 839 -38.31 -7.12 4.35
CA ALA A 839 -38.23 -6.99 2.89
C ALA A 839 -36.86 -7.39 2.35
N LEU A 840 -35.78 -6.82 2.91
CA LEU A 840 -34.40 -7.14 2.51
C LEU A 840 -34.08 -8.65 2.60
N ARG A 841 -34.71 -9.36 3.55
CA ARG A 841 -34.49 -10.80 3.74
C ARG A 841 -35.40 -11.68 2.90
N TYR A 842 -36.70 -11.38 2.83
CA TYR A 842 -37.74 -12.31 2.37
C TYR A 842 -38.57 -11.81 1.17
N GLU A 843 -38.23 -10.69 0.53
CA GLU A 843 -38.99 -10.16 -0.61
C GLU A 843 -39.19 -11.18 -1.75
N LYS A 844 -38.22 -12.06 -1.98
CA LYS A 844 -38.25 -13.08 -3.03
C LYS A 844 -39.06 -14.31 -2.64
N ASP A 845 -39.13 -14.62 -1.35
CA ASP A 845 -39.72 -15.86 -0.84
C ASP A 845 -41.23 -15.75 -0.63
N SER A 846 -41.73 -14.59 -0.18
CA SER A 846 -43.18 -14.38 -0.01
C SER A 846 -43.60 -12.91 -0.22
N PRO A 847 -43.77 -12.49 -1.48
CA PRO A 847 -44.25 -11.14 -1.82
C PRO A 847 -45.62 -10.82 -1.20
N VAL A 848 -46.48 -11.84 -1.03
CA VAL A 848 -47.82 -11.67 -0.46
C VAL A 848 -47.76 -11.29 1.02
N GLN A 849 -46.92 -11.96 1.81
CA GLN A 849 -46.72 -11.62 3.23
C GLN A 849 -46.11 -10.24 3.38
N LEU A 850 -45.12 -9.91 2.54
CA LEU A 850 -44.53 -8.56 2.53
C LEU A 850 -45.59 -7.49 2.23
N MET A 851 -46.46 -7.69 1.24
CA MET A 851 -47.57 -6.78 0.93
C MET A 851 -48.58 -6.66 2.09
N GLN A 852 -48.82 -7.72 2.85
CA GLN A 852 -49.65 -7.66 4.06
C GLN A 852 -49.02 -6.77 5.14
N LEU A 853 -47.71 -6.92 5.39
CA LEU A 853 -46.98 -6.05 6.33
C LEU A 853 -47.00 -4.59 5.87
N PHE A 854 -46.80 -4.33 4.58
CA PHE A 854 -46.89 -2.98 4.00
C PHE A 854 -48.28 -2.36 4.18
N ASN A 855 -49.35 -3.08 3.82
CA ASN A 855 -50.73 -2.60 3.99
C ASN A 855 -51.05 -2.30 5.46
N LYS A 856 -50.49 -3.11 6.37
CA LYS A 856 -50.65 -2.91 7.82
C LYS A 856 -49.89 -1.69 8.33
N LEU A 857 -48.71 -1.40 7.79
CA LEU A 857 -47.97 -0.17 8.08
C LEU A 857 -48.72 1.07 7.54
N ALA A 858 -49.25 0.97 6.31
CA ALA A 858 -49.98 2.04 5.64
C ALA A 858 -51.34 2.36 6.26
N SER A 859 -52.00 1.37 6.88
CA SER A 859 -53.29 1.59 7.56
C SER A 859 -53.15 2.38 8.87
N ARG A 860 -51.96 2.40 9.48
CA ARG A 860 -51.70 3.05 10.77
C ARG A 860 -51.26 4.50 10.70
N SER A 861 -50.65 4.95 9.61
CA SER A 861 -50.21 6.33 9.46
C SER A 861 -50.45 6.87 8.05
N ALA A 862 -51.12 8.03 7.96
CA ALA A 862 -51.40 8.71 6.70
C ALA A 862 -50.12 9.12 5.95
N LYS A 863 -48.97 9.22 6.64
CA LYS A 863 -47.65 9.53 6.06
C LYS A 863 -47.18 8.46 5.05
N TYR A 864 -47.67 7.22 5.17
CA TYR A 864 -47.29 6.12 4.28
C TYR A 864 -48.27 5.91 3.12
N LYS A 865 -49.37 6.68 3.05
CA LYS A 865 -50.36 6.58 1.95
C LYS A 865 -49.96 7.35 0.68
N SER A 866 -49.04 8.31 0.76
CA SER A 866 -48.69 9.19 -0.36
C SER A 866 -47.54 8.69 -1.25
N GLY A 867 -46.88 7.58 -0.90
CA GLY A 867 -45.81 6.96 -1.71
C GLY A 867 -46.30 5.94 -2.74
N PHE A 868 -47.59 6.02 -3.13
CA PHE A 868 -48.30 5.01 -3.93
C PHE A 868 -48.43 5.35 -5.43
N TYR A 869 -47.57 6.22 -5.98
CA TYR A 869 -47.52 6.50 -7.42
C TYR A 869 -46.11 6.37 -7.97
#